data_AF-A0A9E5QRH7-F1
#
_entry.id   AF-A0A9E5QRH7-F1
#
_cell.length_a   1.000
_cell.length_b   1.000
_cell.length_c   1.000
_cell.angle_alpha   90.00
_cell.angle_beta   90.00
_cell.angle_gamma   90.00
#
_symmetry.space_group_name_H-M   'P 1'
#
loop_
_entity.id
_entity.type
_entity.pdbx_description
1 polymer ?
#
loop_
_entity_poly.entity_id
_entity_poly.type
_entity_poly.pdbx_seq_one_letter_code
_entity_poly.pdbx_strand_id
1 'polypeptide(L)'
;MTIMNKKLISILIANLFVAAPALAQDALKIEGSVNLGGIYNNEDATDAAKMNDIRDLTNGALFGWDVKGRSNRYWFDFFGENIGREDQYINLKGGAYGSFKYRLYSDSLTRNWVENGKTPYAGAGSNNHTATGWPLLNTANWNTYESKYDRRDDGGYFEFSALSPWYFRFDANQVTTSGSKIGASSQGMSPGNGYVDLGFPTEFTTKNTVAEGGFSSKSMHVAISWMGSKFENDNKYLDWTNGFWNSGTDRTYLGNDNKYERWLVNATFRQLPLNSVFALRYTKDELKSDVAVGATVLGITNGAPSGTAATQLPTGANTSTFNGRVDTETFSLALTSTPTKGLDTRLYYNDYKREDDSTHMVFESRPVTGPATGAITQYVNEPYSYDKQSWGFDAFYRIDKANRVGAGYEDLEFDRKDERYDYDKSKDKTWFVEWRTSMVDNVTARVKYQNLDRKSDFKLGSMGANANSADYMYRFQTAFDAQDLKQDKWKVTLDATPAEFLDLGLEFIYKDNDYQAKNDTLGRWKDKRDEIYASLSYGDPAAWRFTIFGDWERVKYDSQHRVTGTTTATTPPGPYDPNMPATATNYNWQATNKDANYAYGLAVDWPASEKLKVTASYMYYKTDGQVDFAAPPTIAAASYPQPVSLFDDSKRRSFNLKGVYAFSKTISLTGGWAYEKYDYKDAQYDGYLYTIPAASRADSYLMGYYKDPNYKANIFYGWVTWKF
;
A
#
# COMPACT_ATOMS: atom_id res chain seq x y z
N MET A 1 15.42 -11.46 -22.61
CA MET A 1 15.96 -11.01 -21.31
C MET A 1 17.46 -11.28 -21.08
N THR A 2 18.02 -12.42 -21.54
CA THR A 2 19.40 -12.87 -21.22
C THR A 2 20.54 -11.97 -21.73
N ILE A 3 20.32 -11.13 -22.75
CA ILE A 3 21.35 -10.27 -23.36
C ILE A 3 21.58 -8.98 -22.55
N MET A 4 20.54 -8.43 -21.91
CA MET A 4 20.65 -7.18 -21.13
C MET A 4 21.33 -7.42 -19.78
N ASN A 5 21.07 -8.59 -19.16
CA ASN A 5 21.69 -9.04 -17.91
C ASN A 5 23.23 -9.09 -18.01
N LYS A 6 23.76 -9.54 -19.15
CA LYS A 6 25.21 -9.57 -19.40
C LYS A 6 25.82 -8.17 -19.54
N LYS A 7 25.12 -7.22 -20.18
CA LYS A 7 25.65 -5.86 -20.44
C LYS A 7 25.82 -5.03 -19.16
N LEU A 8 24.87 -5.03 -18.23
CA LEU A 8 24.98 -4.24 -17.01
C LEU A 8 26.02 -4.81 -16.04
N ILE A 9 26.06 -6.14 -15.88
CA ILE A 9 27.10 -6.84 -15.12
C ILE A 9 28.47 -6.55 -15.73
N SER A 10 28.59 -6.55 -17.06
CA SER A 10 29.85 -6.22 -17.74
C SER A 10 30.23 -4.74 -17.57
N ILE A 11 29.27 -3.81 -17.52
CA ILE A 11 29.51 -2.38 -17.26
C ILE A 11 29.90 -2.15 -15.79
N LEU A 12 29.27 -2.84 -14.83
CA LEU A 12 29.63 -2.79 -13.41
C LEU A 12 31.04 -3.36 -13.17
N ILE A 13 31.34 -4.51 -13.77
CA ILE A 13 32.66 -5.14 -13.73
C ILE A 13 33.70 -4.26 -14.47
N ALA A 14 33.37 -3.69 -15.63
CA ALA A 14 34.26 -2.81 -16.37
C ALA A 14 34.55 -1.51 -15.62
N ASN A 15 33.57 -0.90 -14.94
CA ASN A 15 33.81 0.28 -14.08
C ASN A 15 34.69 -0.04 -12.87
N LEU A 16 34.59 -1.26 -12.32
CA LEU A 16 35.52 -1.80 -11.32
C LEU A 16 36.98 -1.80 -11.84
N PHE A 17 37.19 -2.03 -13.14
CA PHE A 17 38.52 -1.99 -13.77
C PHE A 17 38.95 -0.60 -14.27
N VAL A 18 38.02 0.29 -14.62
CA VAL A 18 38.34 1.68 -15.02
C VAL A 18 38.69 2.56 -13.81
N ALA A 19 38.20 2.24 -12.61
CA ALA A 19 38.62 2.91 -11.37
C ALA A 19 39.99 2.43 -10.84
N ALA A 20 40.50 1.28 -11.32
CA ALA A 20 41.73 0.66 -10.82
C ALA A 20 43.01 1.53 -10.95
N PRO A 21 43.22 2.34 -12.02
CA PRO A 21 44.44 3.15 -12.14
C PRO A 21 44.52 4.32 -11.15
N ALA A 22 43.38 4.89 -10.74
CA ALA A 22 43.32 5.96 -9.73
C ALA A 22 43.36 5.41 -8.29
N LEU A 23 42.95 4.16 -8.09
CA LEU A 23 42.97 3.44 -6.81
C LEU A 23 44.33 2.81 -6.48
N ALA A 24 45.25 2.71 -7.45
CA ALA A 24 46.56 2.08 -7.29
C ALA A 24 47.68 2.97 -6.71
N GLN A 25 47.42 4.27 -6.50
CA GLN A 25 48.42 5.22 -5.92
C GLN A 25 48.44 5.25 -4.38
N ASP A 26 47.40 4.74 -3.72
CA ASP A 26 47.30 4.64 -2.26
C ASP A 26 47.17 3.14 -1.89
N ALA A 27 47.75 2.72 -0.76
CA ALA A 27 47.66 1.32 -0.29
C ALA A 27 46.22 0.97 0.11
N LEU A 28 45.38 0.65 -0.87
CA LEU A 28 43.98 0.25 -0.70
C LEU A 28 43.93 -1.14 -0.06
N LYS A 29 43.47 -1.20 1.18
CA LYS A 29 43.17 -2.46 1.86
C LYS A 29 41.82 -2.96 1.39
N ILE A 30 41.77 -4.20 0.92
CA ILE A 30 40.54 -4.87 0.51
C ILE A 30 40.29 -5.97 1.53
N GLU A 31 39.09 -5.97 2.10
CA GLU A 31 38.58 -7.02 2.98
C GLU A 31 37.16 -7.37 2.56
N GLY A 32 36.72 -8.59 2.83
CA GLY A 32 35.35 -8.94 2.48
C GLY A 32 35.02 -10.39 2.68
N SER A 33 33.90 -10.79 2.10
CA SER A 33 33.48 -12.17 2.05
C SER A 33 32.74 -12.53 0.77
N VAL A 34 32.89 -13.78 0.34
CA VAL A 34 32.10 -14.39 -0.73
C VAL A 34 31.40 -15.60 -0.14
N ASN A 35 30.12 -15.77 -0.46
CA ASN A 35 29.34 -16.92 -0.06
C ASN A 35 28.82 -17.71 -1.26
N LEU A 36 28.85 -19.03 -1.14
CA LEU A 36 28.33 -19.97 -2.14
C LEU A 36 27.66 -21.14 -1.42
N GLY A 37 26.48 -21.50 -1.89
CA GLY A 37 25.69 -22.56 -1.31
C GLY A 37 24.47 -22.94 -2.13
N GLY A 38 23.47 -23.50 -1.46
CA GLY A 38 22.22 -23.90 -2.08
C GLY A 38 21.03 -23.81 -1.15
N ILE A 39 19.87 -23.78 -1.76
CA ILE A 39 18.55 -23.85 -1.11
C ILE A 39 17.77 -25.02 -1.71
N TYR A 40 17.07 -25.74 -0.84
CA TYR A 40 16.16 -26.81 -1.18
C TYR A 40 14.85 -26.62 -0.43
N ASN A 41 13.77 -26.35 -1.15
CA ASN A 41 12.42 -26.28 -0.66
C ASN A 41 11.66 -27.57 -1.02
N ASN A 42 11.08 -28.19 0.01
CA ASN A 42 10.11 -29.27 -0.15
C ASN A 42 8.74 -28.76 0.32
N GLU A 43 7.84 -28.59 -0.64
CA GLU A 43 6.55 -27.93 -0.44
C GLU A 43 5.36 -28.88 -0.68
N ASP A 44 4.28 -28.62 0.05
CA ASP A 44 2.96 -29.22 -0.09
C ASP A 44 1.97 -28.06 -0.28
N ALA A 45 1.71 -27.72 -1.54
CA ALA A 45 0.84 -26.63 -1.97
C ALA A 45 0.10 -27.03 -3.25
N THR A 46 -1.17 -26.65 -3.38
CA THR A 46 -1.91 -26.80 -4.65
C THR A 46 -1.64 -25.60 -5.58
N ASP A 47 -1.57 -24.40 -5.00
CA ASP A 47 -1.09 -23.18 -5.65
C ASP A 47 0.02 -22.56 -4.79
N ALA A 48 1.26 -22.56 -5.30
CA ALA A 48 2.42 -22.07 -4.58
C ALA A 48 2.60 -20.54 -4.67
N ALA A 49 1.73 -19.83 -5.40
CA ALA A 49 1.84 -18.38 -5.59
C ALA A 49 1.98 -17.61 -4.29
N LYS A 50 1.18 -17.94 -3.26
CA LYS A 50 1.25 -17.26 -1.96
C LYS A 50 2.56 -17.53 -1.21
N MET A 51 3.17 -18.70 -1.44
CA MET A 51 4.46 -19.05 -0.86
C MET A 51 5.60 -18.30 -1.57
N ASN A 52 5.55 -18.15 -2.89
CA ASN A 52 6.58 -17.46 -3.69
C ASN A 52 6.31 -15.95 -3.87
N ASP A 53 5.31 -15.38 -3.21
CA ASP A 53 5.01 -13.95 -3.31
C ASP A 53 6.13 -13.12 -2.66
N ILE A 54 6.79 -12.25 -3.45
CA ILE A 54 7.84 -11.31 -3.00
C ILE A 54 9.15 -12.02 -2.56
N ARG A 55 9.37 -13.29 -2.97
CA ARG A 55 10.60 -14.05 -2.68
C ARG A 55 10.79 -15.22 -3.62
N ASP A 56 12.04 -15.63 -3.84
CA ASP A 56 12.36 -16.82 -4.64
C ASP A 56 12.78 -17.99 -3.74
N LEU A 57 11.91 -19.00 -3.59
CA LEU A 57 12.20 -20.24 -2.85
C LEU A 57 12.52 -21.44 -3.75
N THR A 58 12.74 -21.21 -5.06
CA THR A 58 13.05 -22.29 -6.01
C THR A 58 14.36 -22.99 -5.68
N ASN A 59 14.41 -24.30 -5.90
CA ASN A 59 15.59 -25.13 -5.66
C ASN A 59 16.75 -24.66 -6.54
N GLY A 60 17.90 -24.36 -5.93
CA GLY A 60 19.02 -23.85 -6.70
C GLY A 60 20.20 -23.36 -5.87
N ALA A 61 21.11 -22.68 -6.57
CA ALA A 61 22.29 -22.10 -5.95
C ALA A 61 21.95 -20.81 -5.18
N LEU A 62 22.69 -20.58 -4.11
CA LEU A 62 22.78 -19.31 -3.40
C LEU A 62 24.18 -18.75 -3.62
N PHE A 63 24.27 -17.51 -4.09
CA PHE A 63 25.54 -16.83 -4.31
C PHE A 63 25.43 -15.36 -3.91
N GLY A 64 26.48 -14.85 -3.28
CA GLY A 64 26.55 -13.47 -2.82
C GLY A 64 27.95 -13.08 -2.36
N TRP A 65 28.14 -11.78 -2.13
CA TRP A 65 29.41 -11.22 -1.68
C TRP A 65 29.19 -9.92 -0.89
N ASP A 66 30.15 -9.60 -0.02
CA ASP A 66 30.29 -8.30 0.64
C ASP A 66 31.78 -7.94 0.63
N VAL A 67 32.19 -7.03 -0.25
CA VAL A 67 33.59 -6.65 -0.47
C VAL A 67 33.77 -5.17 -0.21
N LYS A 68 34.77 -4.81 0.60
CA LYS A 68 35.03 -3.45 1.04
C LYS A 68 36.48 -3.09 0.74
N GLY A 69 36.68 -1.94 0.12
CA GLY A 69 38.00 -1.33 -0.06
C GLY A 69 38.14 -0.07 0.77
N ARG A 70 39.26 0.12 1.46
CA ARG A 70 39.55 1.29 2.28
C ARG A 70 41.00 1.76 2.09
N SER A 71 41.18 3.04 1.81
CA SER A 71 42.48 3.73 1.87
C SER A 71 42.33 5.04 2.66
N ASN A 72 43.40 5.83 2.75
CA ASN A 72 43.34 7.14 3.40
C ASN A 72 42.41 8.12 2.67
N ARG A 73 42.28 7.97 1.34
CA ARG A 73 41.54 8.90 0.50
C ARG A 73 40.27 8.30 -0.10
N TYR A 74 40.28 7.01 -0.42
CA TYR A 74 39.22 6.35 -1.18
C TYR A 74 38.57 5.20 -0.41
N TRP A 75 37.33 4.91 -0.75
CA TRP A 75 36.61 3.75 -0.24
C TRP A 75 35.64 3.21 -1.28
N PHE A 76 35.31 1.91 -1.19
CA PHE A 76 34.19 1.32 -1.91
C PHE A 76 33.57 0.17 -1.10
N ASP A 77 32.28 -0.09 -1.31
CA ASP A 77 31.52 -1.22 -0.80
C ASP A 77 30.78 -1.88 -1.97
N PHE A 78 31.02 -3.16 -2.19
CA PHE A 78 30.36 -3.95 -3.22
C PHE A 78 29.63 -5.11 -2.57
N PHE A 79 28.32 -5.05 -2.59
CA PHE A 79 27.43 -6.04 -1.99
C PHE A 79 26.58 -6.71 -3.07
N GLY A 80 26.36 -8.01 -2.93
CA GLY A 80 25.46 -8.77 -3.77
C GLY A 80 24.85 -9.94 -3.01
N GLU A 81 23.56 -10.20 -3.22
CA GLU A 81 22.84 -11.33 -2.64
C GLU A 81 21.87 -11.94 -3.66
N ASN A 82 21.56 -13.23 -3.48
CA ASN A 82 20.65 -14.02 -4.33
C ASN A 82 20.97 -13.92 -5.83
N ILE A 83 22.25 -13.91 -6.17
CA ILE A 83 22.68 -13.59 -7.52
C ILE A 83 22.26 -14.68 -8.51
N GLY A 84 21.53 -14.28 -9.56
CA GLY A 84 20.96 -15.18 -10.54
C GLY A 84 19.57 -15.74 -10.18
N ARG A 85 18.98 -15.29 -9.07
CA ARG A 85 17.61 -15.60 -8.65
C ARG A 85 16.65 -14.45 -9.01
N GLU A 86 15.36 -14.70 -8.86
CA GLU A 86 14.30 -13.72 -9.17
C GLU A 86 14.26 -12.55 -8.16
N ASP A 87 14.83 -12.74 -6.96
CA ASP A 87 14.94 -11.76 -5.87
C ASP A 87 16.38 -11.24 -5.65
N GLN A 88 17.17 -11.13 -6.73
CA GLN A 88 18.57 -10.68 -6.68
C GLN A 88 18.72 -9.20 -6.29
N TYR A 89 19.77 -8.89 -5.54
CA TYR A 89 20.17 -7.51 -5.24
C TYR A 89 21.67 -7.31 -5.40
N ILE A 90 22.05 -6.22 -6.08
CA ILE A 90 23.45 -5.80 -6.30
C ILE A 90 23.58 -4.32 -5.95
N ASN A 91 24.60 -3.97 -5.18
CA ASN A 91 24.87 -2.59 -4.79
C ASN A 91 26.37 -2.31 -4.69
N LEU A 92 26.87 -1.40 -5.53
CA LEU A 92 28.23 -0.86 -5.49
C LEU A 92 28.17 0.60 -5.02
N LYS A 93 28.89 0.93 -3.96
CA LYS A 93 29.07 2.29 -3.44
C LYS A 93 30.55 2.61 -3.39
N GLY A 94 30.92 3.87 -3.49
CA GLY A 94 32.29 4.28 -3.25
C GLY A 94 32.50 5.77 -3.39
N GLY A 95 33.76 6.21 -3.31
CA GLY A 95 34.11 7.60 -3.50
C GLY A 95 35.41 7.99 -2.83
N ALA A 96 35.60 9.30 -2.70
CA ALA A 96 36.71 9.90 -1.98
C ALA A 96 36.20 10.61 -0.72
N TYR A 97 36.82 10.36 0.42
CA TYR A 97 36.45 10.98 1.69
C TYR A 97 36.46 12.51 1.58
N GLY A 98 35.35 13.14 1.99
CA GLY A 98 35.18 14.60 1.96
C GLY A 98 35.12 15.25 0.57
N SER A 99 35.06 14.47 -0.51
CA SER A 99 35.10 15.01 -1.88
C SER A 99 33.92 14.56 -2.74
N PHE A 100 33.71 13.25 -2.92
CA PHE A 100 32.57 12.75 -3.68
C PHE A 100 32.19 11.33 -3.26
N LYS A 101 30.95 10.95 -3.57
CA LYS A 101 30.40 9.60 -3.36
C LYS A 101 29.59 9.20 -4.57
N TYR A 102 29.55 7.92 -4.87
CA TYR A 102 28.70 7.34 -5.89
C TYR A 102 28.05 6.05 -5.40
N ARG A 103 26.97 5.67 -6.06
CA ARG A 103 26.28 4.38 -5.88
C ARG A 103 25.76 3.92 -7.23
N LEU A 104 25.88 2.63 -7.50
CA LEU A 104 25.23 1.93 -8.61
C LEU A 104 24.52 0.70 -8.03
N TYR A 105 23.28 0.43 -8.42
CA TYR A 105 22.53 -0.69 -7.90
C TYR A 105 21.60 -1.31 -8.94
N SER A 106 21.22 -2.56 -8.69
CA SER A 106 20.19 -3.32 -9.41
C SER A 106 19.43 -4.15 -8.37
N ASP A 107 18.12 -3.98 -8.32
CA ASP A 107 17.23 -4.66 -7.37
C ASP A 107 16.12 -5.37 -8.16
N SER A 108 15.93 -6.67 -7.94
CA SER A 108 14.92 -7.49 -8.63
C SER A 108 13.95 -8.10 -7.63
N LEU A 109 12.67 -8.13 -8.00
CA LEU A 109 11.61 -8.68 -7.18
C LEU A 109 10.52 -9.28 -8.06
N THR A 110 10.00 -10.43 -7.68
CA THR A 110 8.86 -11.06 -8.35
C THR A 110 7.63 -11.08 -7.45
N ARG A 111 6.45 -10.84 -8.03
CA ARG A 111 5.16 -10.93 -7.36
C ARG A 111 4.29 -11.99 -8.03
N ASN A 112 3.81 -12.94 -7.23
CA ASN A 112 3.04 -14.09 -7.70
C ASN A 112 1.59 -13.99 -7.22
N TRP A 113 0.61 -14.07 -8.13
CA TRP A 113 -0.81 -13.98 -7.81
C TRP A 113 -1.49 -15.36 -7.88
N VAL A 114 -1.19 -16.14 -8.92
CA VAL A 114 -1.69 -17.51 -9.13
C VAL A 114 -0.70 -18.26 -10.02
N GLU A 115 -0.33 -19.49 -9.65
CA GLU A 115 0.55 -20.33 -10.48
C GLU A 115 -0.23 -21.41 -11.25
N ASN A 116 -1.32 -21.93 -10.65
CA ASN A 116 -2.15 -23.00 -11.22
C ASN A 116 -3.58 -22.54 -11.55
N GLY A 117 -3.70 -21.33 -12.10
CA GLY A 117 -4.99 -20.75 -12.48
C GLY A 117 -5.58 -21.39 -13.74
N LYS A 118 -6.86 -21.10 -14.00
CA LYS A 118 -7.55 -21.53 -15.22
C LYS A 118 -8.24 -20.36 -15.88
N THR A 119 -8.34 -20.38 -17.21
CA THR A 119 -9.04 -19.32 -17.94
C THR A 119 -9.68 -19.84 -19.22
N PRO A 120 -10.90 -19.39 -19.58
CA PRO A 120 -11.49 -19.71 -20.88
C PRO A 120 -10.77 -18.99 -22.04
N TYR A 121 -9.96 -17.97 -21.76
CA TYR A 121 -9.32 -17.15 -22.78
C TYR A 121 -7.99 -17.73 -23.25
N ALA A 122 -7.80 -17.78 -24.56
CA ALA A 122 -6.48 -17.86 -25.16
C ALA A 122 -5.82 -16.47 -25.15
N GLY A 123 -4.50 -16.43 -24.97
CA GLY A 123 -3.74 -15.18 -24.90
C GLY A 123 -3.83 -14.45 -23.56
N ALA A 124 -4.33 -15.08 -22.50
CA ALA A 124 -4.38 -14.49 -21.16
C ALA A 124 -3.01 -13.99 -20.70
N GLY A 125 -2.93 -12.74 -20.23
CA GLY A 125 -1.68 -12.07 -19.87
C GLY A 125 -1.09 -11.22 -21.00
N SER A 126 -1.66 -11.26 -22.21
CA SER A 126 -1.32 -10.37 -23.33
C SER A 126 -2.34 -9.24 -23.47
N ASN A 127 -2.22 -8.42 -24.51
CA ASN A 127 -3.18 -7.35 -24.81
C ASN A 127 -4.46 -7.83 -25.54
N ASN A 128 -4.56 -9.11 -25.88
CA ASN A 128 -5.72 -9.66 -26.59
C ASN A 128 -6.13 -11.02 -26.03
N HIS A 129 -7.32 -11.09 -25.43
CA HIS A 129 -7.91 -12.29 -24.85
C HIS A 129 -9.08 -12.79 -25.69
N THR A 130 -8.96 -14.00 -26.22
CA THR A 130 -9.98 -14.56 -27.12
C THR A 130 -10.59 -15.84 -26.58
N ALA A 131 -11.91 -15.96 -26.66
CA ALA A 131 -12.65 -17.15 -26.25
C ALA A 131 -13.85 -17.36 -27.19
N THR A 132 -14.18 -18.60 -27.53
CA THR A 132 -15.28 -18.93 -28.45
C THR A 132 -16.18 -20.02 -27.88
N GLY A 133 -17.45 -20.03 -28.26
CA GLY A 133 -18.38 -21.10 -27.84
C GLY A 133 -19.04 -20.90 -26.47
N TRP A 134 -19.38 -19.66 -26.11
CA TRP A 134 -20.13 -19.35 -24.89
C TRP A 134 -21.52 -20.02 -24.86
N PRO A 135 -22.02 -20.46 -23.69
CA PRO A 135 -21.38 -20.38 -22.36
C PRO A 135 -20.30 -21.46 -22.15
N LEU A 136 -19.21 -21.09 -21.47
CA LEU A 136 -18.02 -21.93 -21.31
C LEU A 136 -17.98 -22.65 -19.95
N LEU A 137 -18.97 -23.49 -19.69
CA LEU A 137 -19.15 -24.11 -18.36
C LEU A 137 -18.20 -25.29 -18.06
N ASN A 138 -17.64 -25.93 -19.09
CA ASN A 138 -16.72 -27.05 -18.91
C ASN A 138 -15.27 -26.57 -18.70
N THR A 139 -14.88 -26.46 -17.43
CA THR A 139 -13.56 -25.97 -17.00
C THR A 139 -12.41 -26.94 -17.28
N ALA A 140 -12.70 -28.18 -17.74
CA ALA A 140 -11.68 -29.12 -18.19
C ALA A 140 -11.06 -28.71 -19.55
N ASN A 141 -11.76 -27.88 -20.32
CA ASN A 141 -11.32 -27.40 -21.63
C ASN A 141 -10.61 -26.03 -21.55
N TRP A 142 -10.48 -25.45 -20.36
CA TRP A 142 -9.87 -24.14 -20.15
C TRP A 142 -8.34 -24.22 -20.18
N ASN A 143 -7.71 -23.12 -20.53
CA ASN A 143 -6.26 -23.00 -20.51
C ASN A 143 -5.76 -22.88 -19.08
N THR A 144 -4.57 -23.41 -18.80
CA THR A 144 -3.82 -23.10 -17.59
C THR A 144 -3.29 -21.67 -17.67
N TYR A 145 -3.26 -20.96 -16.55
CA TYR A 145 -2.80 -19.58 -16.50
C TYR A 145 -2.01 -19.30 -15.22
N GLU A 146 -0.82 -18.73 -15.40
CA GLU A 146 0.03 -18.19 -14.34
C GLU A 146 -0.01 -16.67 -14.43
N SER A 147 -0.28 -16.02 -13.30
CA SER A 147 -0.25 -14.56 -13.19
C SER A 147 0.84 -14.15 -12.20
N LYS A 148 1.91 -13.60 -12.76
CA LYS A 148 3.02 -13.00 -12.02
C LYS A 148 3.60 -11.83 -12.79
N TYR A 149 4.33 -10.97 -12.08
CA TYR A 149 5.19 -9.98 -12.72
C TYR A 149 6.55 -9.88 -12.04
N ASP A 150 7.57 -9.56 -12.83
CA ASP A 150 8.92 -9.27 -12.38
C ASP A 150 9.14 -7.75 -12.40
N ARG A 151 9.62 -7.20 -11.28
CA ARG A 151 10.03 -5.80 -11.14
C ARG A 151 11.54 -5.75 -11.01
N ARG A 152 12.18 -4.84 -11.76
CA ARG A 152 13.60 -4.55 -11.67
C ARG A 152 13.85 -3.05 -11.58
N ASP A 153 14.72 -2.63 -10.68
CA ASP A 153 15.11 -1.25 -10.43
C ASP A 153 16.63 -1.10 -10.59
N ASP A 154 17.05 -0.50 -11.70
CA ASP A 154 18.46 -0.21 -11.99
C ASP A 154 18.71 1.28 -11.80
N GLY A 155 19.68 1.65 -10.96
CA GLY A 155 19.90 3.06 -10.64
C GLY A 155 21.33 3.44 -10.29
N GLY A 156 21.57 4.74 -10.32
CA GLY A 156 22.84 5.37 -10.05
C GLY A 156 22.67 6.68 -9.30
N TYR A 157 23.63 6.98 -8.43
CA TYR A 157 23.70 8.19 -7.63
C TYR A 157 25.13 8.71 -7.62
N PHE A 158 25.26 10.03 -7.60
CA PHE A 158 26.52 10.74 -7.47
C PHE A 158 26.33 11.99 -6.61
N GLU A 159 27.25 12.22 -5.67
CA GLU A 159 27.30 13.42 -4.84
C GLU A 159 28.72 13.99 -4.86
N PHE A 160 28.85 15.28 -5.10
CA PHE A 160 30.08 16.04 -5.03
C PHE A 160 29.99 17.07 -3.91
N SER A 161 30.89 16.99 -2.93
CA SER A 161 30.93 17.82 -1.72
C SER A 161 32.31 18.41 -1.43
N ALA A 162 33.25 18.35 -2.39
CA ALA A 162 34.59 18.92 -2.25
C ALA A 162 34.62 20.45 -2.10
N LEU A 163 33.52 21.12 -2.47
CA LEU A 163 33.33 22.57 -2.35
C LEU A 163 32.56 22.96 -1.08
N SER A 164 32.62 22.12 -0.04
CA SER A 164 31.99 22.38 1.26
C SER A 164 32.20 23.85 1.68
N PRO A 165 31.15 24.57 2.09
CA PRO A 165 29.83 24.09 2.52
C PRO A 165 28.85 23.73 1.39
N TRP A 166 29.23 23.89 0.11
CA TRP A 166 28.38 23.53 -1.02
C TRP A 166 28.48 22.06 -1.39
N TYR A 167 27.37 21.49 -1.84
CA TYR A 167 27.33 20.16 -2.43
C TYR A 167 26.35 20.11 -3.60
N PHE A 168 26.59 19.15 -4.49
CA PHE A 168 25.75 18.83 -5.62
C PHE A 168 25.47 17.34 -5.64
N ARG A 169 24.23 16.95 -5.93
CA ARG A 169 23.80 15.56 -6.00
C ARG A 169 23.01 15.33 -7.30
N PHE A 170 23.23 14.16 -7.88
CA PHE A 170 22.48 13.63 -9.01
C PHE A 170 22.08 12.18 -8.73
N ASP A 171 20.84 11.82 -9.06
CA ASP A 171 20.27 10.48 -8.90
C ASP A 171 19.48 10.15 -10.16
N ALA A 172 19.61 8.94 -10.69
CA ALA A 172 18.79 8.49 -11.81
C ALA A 172 18.56 6.98 -11.72
N ASN A 173 17.33 6.54 -11.96
CA ASN A 173 16.99 5.12 -12.00
C ASN A 173 15.92 4.81 -13.05
N GLN A 174 15.87 3.54 -13.44
CA GLN A 174 14.84 2.97 -14.29
C GLN A 174 14.23 1.75 -13.60
N VAL A 175 12.91 1.80 -13.41
CA VAL A 175 12.11 0.70 -12.91
C VAL A 175 11.37 0.05 -14.06
N THR A 176 11.61 -1.22 -14.33
CA THR A 176 10.87 -2.02 -15.31
C THR A 176 10.00 -3.03 -14.60
N THR A 177 8.74 -3.19 -15.02
CA THR A 177 7.83 -4.25 -14.55
C THR A 177 7.30 -5.00 -15.77
N SER A 178 7.40 -6.33 -15.79
CA SER A 178 7.02 -7.18 -16.92
C SER A 178 6.23 -8.41 -16.45
N GLY A 179 5.20 -8.83 -17.20
CA GLY A 179 4.33 -9.96 -16.85
C GLY A 179 2.86 -9.59 -16.85
N SER A 180 2.09 -10.11 -15.89
CA SER A 180 0.65 -9.86 -15.79
C SER A 180 0.13 -9.82 -14.36
N LYS A 181 -1.06 -9.24 -14.19
CA LYS A 181 -1.79 -9.19 -12.92
C LYS A 181 -3.23 -9.65 -13.14
N ILE A 182 -3.87 -10.15 -12.09
CA ILE A 182 -5.29 -10.50 -12.13
C ILE A 182 -6.12 -9.23 -11.95
N GLY A 183 -7.19 -9.12 -12.71
CA GLY A 183 -8.26 -8.16 -12.50
C GLY A 183 -9.57 -8.72 -13.02
N ALA A 184 -10.65 -7.95 -12.91
CA ALA A 184 -11.96 -8.38 -13.38
C ALA A 184 -12.61 -7.31 -14.27
N SER A 185 -13.39 -7.76 -15.24
CA SER A 185 -14.26 -6.92 -16.06
C SER A 185 -15.70 -7.43 -16.00
N SER A 186 -16.67 -6.54 -16.16
CA SER A 186 -18.08 -6.94 -16.21
C SER A 186 -18.41 -7.61 -17.54
N GLN A 187 -19.20 -8.68 -17.49
CA GLN A 187 -19.92 -9.16 -18.66
C GLN A 187 -21.08 -8.19 -18.92
N GLY A 188 -21.21 -7.65 -20.14
CA GLY A 188 -22.11 -6.51 -20.39
C GLY A 188 -21.70 -5.21 -19.69
N MET A 189 -22.66 -4.31 -19.48
CA MET A 189 -22.42 -2.95 -18.92
C MET A 189 -22.45 -2.87 -17.38
N SER A 190 -22.62 -3.99 -16.69
CA SER A 190 -22.70 -4.02 -15.22
C SER A 190 -22.30 -5.39 -14.70
N PRO A 191 -21.57 -5.50 -13.57
CA PRO A 191 -21.29 -6.78 -12.92
C PRO A 191 -22.55 -7.59 -12.58
N GLY A 192 -23.71 -6.94 -12.46
CA GLY A 192 -25.00 -7.60 -12.26
C GLY A 192 -25.40 -8.54 -13.41
N ASN A 193 -24.78 -8.40 -14.59
CA ASN A 193 -24.98 -9.27 -15.75
C ASN A 193 -23.99 -10.44 -15.82
N GLY A 194 -23.07 -10.55 -14.85
CA GLY A 194 -21.94 -11.47 -14.84
C GLY A 194 -20.60 -10.71 -14.83
N TYR A 195 -19.52 -11.40 -14.49
CA TYR A 195 -18.17 -10.83 -14.47
C TYR A 195 -17.12 -11.88 -14.84
N VAL A 196 -15.95 -11.41 -15.24
CA VAL A 196 -14.87 -12.28 -15.69
C VAL A 196 -13.52 -11.81 -15.20
N ASP A 197 -12.74 -12.76 -14.67
CA ASP A 197 -11.35 -12.53 -14.35
C ASP A 197 -10.51 -12.51 -15.63
N LEU A 198 -9.61 -11.55 -15.73
CA LEU A 198 -8.73 -11.32 -16.87
C LEU A 198 -7.28 -11.15 -16.39
N GLY A 199 -6.34 -11.68 -17.18
CA GLY A 199 -4.90 -11.50 -16.98
C GLY A 199 -4.41 -10.19 -17.61
N PHE A 200 -4.42 -9.10 -16.85
CA PHE A 200 -4.01 -7.79 -17.35
C PHE A 200 -2.51 -7.73 -17.61
N PRO A 201 -2.06 -7.39 -18.84
CA PRO A 201 -0.64 -7.27 -19.14
C PRO A 201 -0.04 -6.10 -18.34
N THR A 202 1.16 -6.30 -17.81
CA THR A 202 1.87 -5.33 -16.97
C THR A 202 3.27 -5.15 -17.55
N GLU A 203 3.42 -4.19 -18.45
CA GLU A 203 4.69 -3.88 -19.15
C GLU A 203 4.99 -2.39 -18.97
N PHE A 204 5.59 -2.05 -17.82
CA PHE A 204 5.80 -0.69 -17.37
C PHE A 204 7.28 -0.34 -17.31
N THR A 205 7.62 0.87 -17.73
CA THR A 205 8.95 1.46 -17.55
C THR A 205 8.82 2.83 -16.92
N THR A 206 9.40 3.04 -15.74
CA THR A 206 9.46 4.36 -15.09
C THR A 206 10.91 4.82 -15.02
N LYS A 207 11.21 6.00 -15.56
CA LYS A 207 12.53 6.63 -15.48
C LYS A 207 12.46 7.83 -14.56
N ASN A 208 13.31 7.90 -13.55
CA ASN A 208 13.40 9.05 -12.65
C ASN A 208 14.79 9.67 -12.72
N THR A 209 14.83 10.99 -12.58
CA THR A 209 16.06 11.79 -12.47
C THR A 209 15.85 12.82 -11.37
N VAL A 210 16.82 12.97 -10.48
CA VAL A 210 16.84 14.00 -9.44
C VAL A 210 18.17 14.73 -9.50
N ALA A 211 18.11 16.06 -9.49
CA ALA A 211 19.28 16.93 -9.32
C ALA A 211 19.05 17.80 -8.08
N GLU A 212 20.09 17.98 -7.25
CA GLU A 212 20.04 18.81 -6.06
C GLU A 212 21.32 19.61 -5.91
N GLY A 213 21.19 20.89 -5.56
CA GLY A 213 22.29 21.74 -5.13
C GLY A 213 21.98 22.31 -3.76
N GLY A 214 22.96 22.28 -2.85
CA GLY A 214 22.73 22.75 -1.49
C GLY A 214 23.95 23.38 -0.84
N PHE A 215 23.68 24.18 0.18
CA PHE A 215 24.62 24.80 1.10
C PHE A 215 24.36 24.24 2.50
N SER A 216 25.38 23.73 3.16
CA SER A 216 25.28 23.17 4.51
C SER A 216 26.41 23.68 5.40
N SER A 217 26.05 24.46 6.41
CA SER A 217 26.94 24.96 7.46
C SER A 217 26.40 24.60 8.85
N LYS A 218 27.11 25.01 9.89
CA LYS A 218 26.69 24.81 11.28
C LYS A 218 25.38 25.55 11.60
N SER A 219 25.21 26.77 11.08
CA SER A 219 24.05 27.62 11.37
C SER A 219 22.92 27.51 10.35
N MET A 220 23.19 27.00 9.14
CA MET A 220 22.21 27.02 8.06
C MET A 220 22.34 25.81 7.13
N HIS A 221 21.22 25.31 6.65
CA HIS A 221 21.16 24.36 5.54
C HIS A 221 20.10 24.85 4.55
N VAL A 222 20.44 24.98 3.27
CA VAL A 222 19.52 25.35 2.20
C VAL A 222 19.79 24.45 1.01
N ALA A 223 18.77 23.81 0.45
CA ALA A 223 18.89 22.96 -0.72
C ALA A 223 17.74 23.20 -1.69
N ILE A 224 18.04 23.18 -2.98
CA ILE A 224 17.08 23.22 -4.08
C ILE A 224 17.25 21.92 -4.85
N SER A 225 16.15 21.21 -5.07
CA SER A 225 16.09 19.97 -5.81
C SER A 225 15.05 20.04 -6.92
N TRP A 226 15.38 19.44 -8.05
CA TRP A 226 14.49 19.16 -9.16
C TRP A 226 14.39 17.65 -9.35
N MET A 227 13.18 17.13 -9.57
CA MET A 227 12.91 15.75 -9.93
C MET A 227 12.06 15.70 -11.20
N GLY A 228 12.48 14.89 -12.16
CA GLY A 228 11.67 14.51 -13.32
C GLY A 228 11.42 13.00 -13.31
N SER A 229 10.19 12.59 -13.56
CA SER A 229 9.80 11.19 -13.71
C SER A 229 8.93 10.99 -14.96
N LYS A 230 9.16 9.90 -15.68
CA LYS A 230 8.35 9.49 -16.83
C LYS A 230 7.94 8.05 -16.67
N PHE A 231 6.64 7.80 -16.60
CA PHE A 231 6.04 6.48 -16.64
C PHE A 231 5.60 6.16 -18.08
N GLU A 232 6.02 5.00 -18.57
CA GLU A 232 5.67 4.45 -19.87
C GLU A 232 4.98 3.10 -19.67
N ASN A 233 3.89 2.84 -20.38
CA ASN A 233 3.22 1.54 -20.38
C ASN A 233 3.01 1.04 -21.82
N ASP A 234 3.55 -0.12 -22.15
CA ASP A 234 3.52 -0.63 -23.52
C ASP A 234 2.10 -1.06 -23.96
N ASN A 235 1.21 -1.35 -23.02
CA ASN A 235 -0.18 -1.76 -23.28
C ASN A 235 -1.19 -0.74 -22.74
N LYS A 236 -1.85 0.03 -23.63
CA LYS A 236 -2.86 1.04 -23.23
C LYS A 236 -4.27 0.49 -23.07
N TYR A 237 -4.50 -0.69 -23.59
CA TYR A 237 -5.77 -1.36 -23.55
C TYR A 237 -5.57 -2.87 -23.52
N LEU A 238 -6.59 -3.55 -23.03
CA LEU A 238 -6.79 -4.98 -23.12
C LEU A 238 -8.06 -5.21 -23.93
N ASP A 239 -7.93 -5.82 -25.09
CA ASP A 239 -9.07 -6.29 -25.88
C ASP A 239 -9.43 -7.71 -25.44
N TRP A 240 -10.71 -7.98 -25.24
CA TRP A 240 -11.16 -9.27 -24.74
C TRP A 240 -12.53 -9.65 -25.28
N THR A 241 -12.80 -10.95 -25.40
CA THR A 241 -14.10 -11.44 -25.88
C THR A 241 -15.15 -11.41 -24.78
N ASN A 242 -16.21 -10.64 -24.96
CA ASN A 242 -17.32 -10.53 -24.02
C ASN A 242 -18.43 -11.54 -24.37
N GLY A 243 -18.62 -12.54 -23.51
CA GLY A 243 -19.57 -13.64 -23.72
C GLY A 243 -21.02 -13.18 -23.66
N PHE A 244 -21.34 -12.14 -22.89
CA PHE A 244 -22.67 -11.52 -22.86
C PHE A 244 -23.08 -10.94 -24.22
N TRP A 245 -22.12 -10.44 -24.99
CA TRP A 245 -22.34 -9.77 -26.27
C TRP A 245 -22.15 -10.68 -27.49
N ASN A 246 -22.48 -11.97 -27.37
CA ASN A 246 -22.31 -12.97 -28.43
C ASN A 246 -20.87 -13.00 -29.00
N SER A 247 -19.88 -12.97 -28.11
CA SER A 247 -18.44 -12.93 -28.45
C SER A 247 -17.96 -11.63 -29.10
N GLY A 248 -18.61 -10.49 -28.82
CA GLY A 248 -18.10 -9.18 -29.22
C GLY A 248 -16.75 -8.85 -28.56
N THR A 249 -15.87 -8.16 -29.28
CA THR A 249 -14.61 -7.64 -28.72
C THR A 249 -14.89 -6.39 -27.90
N ASP A 250 -14.63 -6.49 -26.60
CA ASP A 250 -14.73 -5.42 -25.63
C ASP A 250 -13.32 -4.93 -25.24
N ARG A 251 -13.23 -3.71 -24.72
CA ARG A 251 -11.96 -3.03 -24.45
C ARG A 251 -11.92 -2.49 -23.04
N THR A 252 -10.93 -2.94 -22.27
CA THR A 252 -10.59 -2.35 -20.97
C THR A 252 -9.38 -1.43 -21.12
N TYR A 253 -9.47 -0.19 -20.65
CA TYR A 253 -8.38 0.78 -20.69
C TYR A 253 -7.39 0.58 -19.53
N LEU A 254 -6.09 0.66 -19.82
CA LEU A 254 -5.01 0.50 -18.86
C LEU A 254 -4.35 1.85 -18.56
N GLY A 255 -3.42 1.87 -17.60
CA GLY A 255 -2.69 3.09 -17.22
C GLY A 255 -1.96 3.72 -18.42
N ASN A 256 -2.19 5.00 -18.67
CA ASN A 256 -1.54 5.72 -19.77
C ASN A 256 -0.16 6.24 -19.36
N ASP A 257 0.61 6.68 -20.36
CA ASP A 257 1.89 7.35 -20.09
C ASP A 257 1.64 8.61 -19.28
N ASN A 258 2.54 8.90 -18.35
CA ASN A 258 2.49 10.15 -17.61
C ASN A 258 3.90 10.69 -17.34
N LYS A 259 3.94 12.00 -17.08
CA LYS A 259 5.16 12.73 -16.73
C LYS A 259 4.90 13.48 -15.45
N TYR A 260 5.86 13.42 -14.55
CA TYR A 260 5.83 14.11 -13.28
C TYR A 260 7.08 14.98 -13.15
N GLU A 261 6.90 16.22 -12.76
CA GLU A 261 7.98 17.16 -12.45
C GLU A 261 7.78 17.71 -11.04
N ARG A 262 8.87 17.89 -10.30
CA ARG A 262 8.85 18.44 -8.95
C ARG A 262 10.02 19.35 -8.69
N TRP A 263 9.73 20.51 -8.10
CA TRP A 263 10.69 21.43 -7.50
C TRP A 263 10.55 21.41 -5.98
N LEU A 264 11.66 21.34 -5.27
CA LEU A 264 11.72 21.28 -3.81
C LEU A 264 12.76 22.26 -3.29
N VAL A 265 12.35 23.10 -2.35
CA VAL A 265 13.24 23.96 -1.57
C VAL A 265 13.14 23.55 -0.11
N ASN A 266 14.28 23.20 0.49
CA ASN A 266 14.39 22.93 1.93
C ASN A 266 15.35 23.93 2.55
N ALA A 267 14.95 24.54 3.66
CA ALA A 267 15.81 25.43 4.43
C ALA A 267 15.68 25.16 5.93
N THR A 268 16.80 25.26 6.65
CA THR A 268 16.86 25.18 8.11
C THR A 268 17.86 26.19 8.62
N PHE A 269 17.41 27.06 9.51
CA PHE A 269 18.21 28.09 10.18
C PHE A 269 18.29 27.73 11.66
N ARG A 270 19.50 27.63 12.18
CA ARG A 270 19.82 27.24 13.56
C ARG A 270 20.43 28.43 14.29
N GLN A 271 20.57 28.30 15.61
CA GLN A 271 21.19 29.33 16.45
C GLN A 271 20.44 30.68 16.43
N LEU A 272 19.11 30.63 16.25
CA LEU A 272 18.26 31.81 16.38
C LEU A 272 18.05 32.16 17.86
N PRO A 273 17.57 33.38 18.19
CA PRO A 273 17.22 33.74 19.57
C PRO A 273 16.32 32.69 20.25
N LEU A 274 16.39 32.62 21.58
CA LEU A 274 15.69 31.58 22.38
C LEU A 274 16.14 30.14 22.06
N ASN A 275 17.38 29.99 21.57
CA ASN A 275 17.95 28.73 21.10
C ASN A 275 16.99 28.01 20.14
N SER A 276 16.56 28.76 19.12
CA SER A 276 15.53 28.31 18.18
C SER A 276 16.11 27.76 16.88
N VAL A 277 15.34 26.89 16.25
CA VAL A 277 15.55 26.38 14.91
C VAL A 277 14.31 26.66 14.09
N PHE A 278 14.49 27.33 12.95
CA PHE A 278 13.44 27.58 11.97
C PHE A 278 13.65 26.67 10.77
N ALA A 279 12.62 25.93 10.37
CA ALA A 279 12.61 25.08 9.20
C ALA A 279 11.54 25.56 8.22
N LEU A 280 11.89 25.58 6.94
CA LEU A 280 11.02 25.92 5.83
C LEU A 280 11.14 24.84 4.77
N ARG A 281 10.01 24.43 4.21
CA ARG A 281 9.94 23.55 3.05
C ARG A 281 8.89 24.05 2.08
N TYR A 282 9.26 24.14 0.82
CA TYR A 282 8.34 24.45 -0.28
C TYR A 282 8.48 23.37 -1.36
N THR A 283 7.36 22.86 -1.85
CA THR A 283 7.36 21.90 -2.96
C THR A 283 6.31 22.31 -3.99
N LYS A 284 6.65 22.21 -5.27
CA LYS A 284 5.73 22.38 -6.39
C LYS A 284 5.89 21.22 -7.35
N ASP A 285 4.78 20.52 -7.60
CA ASP A 285 4.70 19.30 -8.37
C ASP A 285 3.70 19.49 -9.52
N GLU A 286 3.99 18.91 -10.67
CA GLU A 286 3.11 18.86 -11.84
C GLU A 286 3.07 17.42 -12.38
N LEU A 287 1.87 16.85 -12.52
CA LEU A 287 1.61 15.56 -13.15
C LEU A 287 0.79 15.75 -14.42
N LYS A 288 1.30 15.26 -15.55
CA LYS A 288 0.63 15.32 -16.85
C LYS A 288 0.42 13.94 -17.44
N SER A 289 -0.75 13.69 -18.02
CA SER A 289 -1.06 12.46 -18.76
C SER A 289 -2.08 12.75 -19.85
N ASP A 290 -1.74 12.44 -21.10
CA ASP A 290 -2.64 12.59 -22.23
C ASP A 290 -3.19 11.23 -22.64
N VAL A 291 -4.51 11.13 -22.76
CA VAL A 291 -5.21 9.88 -23.02
C VAL A 291 -6.13 10.02 -24.22
N ALA A 292 -5.95 9.16 -25.22
CA ALA A 292 -6.91 9.03 -26.30
C ALA A 292 -8.21 8.40 -25.77
N VAL A 293 -9.31 9.12 -25.94
CA VAL A 293 -10.64 8.67 -25.51
C VAL A 293 -11.20 7.73 -26.58
N GLY A 294 -11.78 6.62 -26.14
CA GLY A 294 -12.44 5.68 -27.05
C GLY A 294 -13.51 6.36 -27.89
N ALA A 295 -13.39 6.28 -29.21
CA ALA A 295 -14.42 6.78 -30.13
C ALA A 295 -15.66 5.88 -30.12
N THR A 296 -15.49 4.60 -29.78
CA THR A 296 -16.58 3.63 -29.72
C THR A 296 -16.54 2.80 -28.44
N VAL A 297 -17.71 2.27 -28.08
CA VAL A 297 -17.92 1.31 -27.00
C VAL A 297 -18.81 0.19 -27.50
N LEU A 298 -18.62 -1.02 -26.98
CA LEU A 298 -19.48 -2.15 -27.30
C LEU A 298 -20.86 -1.95 -26.67
N GLY A 299 -21.93 -1.99 -27.47
CA GLY A 299 -23.30 -1.82 -26.99
C GLY A 299 -24.35 -2.22 -28.03
N ILE A 300 -25.62 -2.00 -27.75
CA ILE A 300 -26.73 -2.27 -28.68
C ILE A 300 -27.38 -0.98 -29.18
N THR A 301 -27.73 -0.92 -30.46
CA THR A 301 -28.38 0.24 -31.07
C THR A 301 -29.67 0.60 -30.31
N ASN A 302 -29.94 1.89 -30.16
CA ASN A 302 -31.15 2.37 -29.47
C ASN A 302 -32.43 1.75 -30.07
N GLY A 303 -33.31 1.22 -29.21
CA GLY A 303 -34.53 0.52 -29.61
C GLY A 303 -34.36 -0.96 -29.97
N ALA A 304 -33.13 -1.51 -29.95
CA ALA A 304 -32.91 -2.94 -30.11
C ALA A 304 -33.38 -3.74 -28.87
N PRO A 305 -34.01 -4.92 -29.06
CA PRO A 305 -34.42 -5.77 -27.94
C PRO A 305 -33.19 -6.31 -27.18
N SER A 306 -33.35 -6.56 -25.88
CA SER A 306 -32.33 -7.24 -25.06
C SER A 306 -31.94 -8.60 -25.67
N GLY A 307 -30.64 -8.88 -25.78
CA GLY A 307 -30.12 -10.10 -26.43
C GLY A 307 -29.77 -9.94 -27.92
N THR A 308 -29.92 -8.75 -28.50
CA THR A 308 -29.37 -8.42 -29.82
C THR A 308 -27.84 -8.42 -29.78
N ALA A 309 -27.18 -8.89 -30.85
CA ALA A 309 -25.72 -8.82 -30.97
C ALA A 309 -25.24 -7.37 -30.81
N ALA A 310 -24.24 -7.15 -29.95
CA ALA A 310 -23.68 -5.82 -29.77
C ALA A 310 -22.87 -5.39 -31.00
N THR A 311 -22.86 -4.09 -31.24
CA THR A 311 -22.03 -3.41 -32.23
C THR A 311 -21.21 -2.32 -31.53
N GLN A 312 -20.19 -1.82 -32.22
CA GLN A 312 -19.43 -0.66 -31.75
C GLN A 312 -20.27 0.62 -31.97
N LEU A 313 -20.67 1.26 -30.87
CA LEU A 313 -21.46 2.49 -30.87
C LEU A 313 -20.58 3.68 -30.53
N PRO A 314 -20.84 4.88 -31.08
CA PRO A 314 -20.08 6.08 -30.72
C PRO A 314 -20.25 6.40 -29.23
N THR A 315 -19.17 6.77 -28.54
CA THR A 315 -19.19 7.19 -27.13
C THR A 315 -19.74 8.60 -26.90
N GLY A 316 -19.85 9.40 -27.96
CA GLY A 316 -20.36 10.77 -27.88
C GLY A 316 -19.52 11.69 -26.99
N ALA A 317 -18.22 11.45 -26.87
CA ALA A 317 -17.32 12.33 -26.12
C ALA A 317 -17.20 13.70 -26.80
N ASN A 318 -17.25 14.77 -26.02
CA ASN A 318 -17.04 16.15 -26.48
C ASN A 318 -15.63 16.41 -27.04
N THR A 319 -14.65 15.59 -26.69
CA THR A 319 -13.27 15.62 -27.20
C THR A 319 -12.74 14.19 -27.37
N SER A 320 -11.85 13.99 -28.34
CA SER A 320 -11.17 12.70 -28.57
C SER A 320 -9.97 12.45 -27.66
N THR A 321 -9.56 13.45 -26.88
CA THR A 321 -8.38 13.40 -26.02
C THR A 321 -8.70 14.02 -24.68
N PHE A 322 -8.35 13.31 -23.61
CA PHE A 322 -8.30 13.81 -22.25
C PHE A 322 -6.87 14.26 -21.95
N ASN A 323 -6.66 15.55 -21.75
CA ASN A 323 -5.39 16.10 -21.27
C ASN A 323 -5.50 16.23 -19.76
N GLY A 324 -4.85 15.33 -19.03
CA GLY A 324 -4.79 15.32 -17.58
C GLY A 324 -3.64 16.20 -17.09
N ARG A 325 -3.94 17.12 -16.17
CA ARG A 325 -2.95 17.97 -15.53
C ARG A 325 -3.33 18.20 -14.08
N VAL A 326 -2.45 17.79 -13.17
CA VAL A 326 -2.63 17.99 -11.74
C VAL A 326 -1.41 18.71 -11.21
N ASP A 327 -1.62 19.90 -10.66
CA ASP A 327 -0.60 20.68 -9.99
C ASP A 327 -0.77 20.52 -8.48
N THR A 328 0.33 20.41 -7.74
CA THR A 328 0.31 20.32 -6.28
C THR A 328 1.38 21.22 -5.68
N GLU A 329 0.99 22.08 -4.75
CA GLU A 329 1.89 22.99 -4.04
C GLU A 329 1.82 22.73 -2.55
N THR A 330 2.97 22.72 -1.89
CA THR A 330 3.05 22.55 -0.43
C THR A 330 4.01 23.56 0.16
N PHE A 331 3.63 24.11 1.32
CA PHE A 331 4.43 25.06 2.06
C PHE A 331 4.36 24.74 3.56
N SER A 332 5.49 24.42 4.17
CA SER A 332 5.58 24.06 5.58
C SER A 332 6.59 24.94 6.30
N LEU A 333 6.20 25.48 7.44
CA LEU A 333 7.02 26.24 8.36
C LEU A 333 7.00 25.59 9.74
N ALA A 334 8.15 25.55 10.41
CA ALA A 334 8.24 25.14 11.80
C ALA A 334 9.28 25.96 12.55
N LEU A 335 8.90 26.52 13.70
CA LEU A 335 9.79 27.16 14.65
C LEU A 335 9.81 26.33 15.93
N THR A 336 10.97 25.73 16.24
CA THR A 336 11.18 25.00 17.50
C THR A 336 12.11 25.82 18.38
N SER A 337 11.76 26.02 19.64
CA SER A 337 12.46 26.92 20.57
C SER A 337 12.62 26.29 21.94
N THR A 338 13.63 26.74 22.68
CA THR A 338 13.84 26.37 24.10
C THR A 338 13.97 27.65 24.93
N PRO A 339 12.87 28.43 25.08
CA PRO A 339 12.92 29.78 25.61
C PRO A 339 13.42 29.86 27.06
N THR A 340 13.18 28.82 27.85
CA THR A 340 13.71 28.69 29.22
C THR A 340 14.16 27.26 29.47
N LYS A 341 15.01 27.06 30.48
CA LYS A 341 15.50 25.72 30.83
C LYS A 341 14.33 24.81 31.22
N GLY A 342 14.17 23.72 30.47
CA GLY A 342 13.12 22.73 30.70
C GLY A 342 11.81 22.99 29.95
N LEU A 343 11.68 24.10 29.23
CA LEU A 343 10.53 24.36 28.35
C LEU A 343 10.95 24.26 26.89
N ASP A 344 10.38 23.30 26.16
CA ASP A 344 10.51 23.16 24.72
C ASP A 344 9.18 23.55 24.06
N THR A 345 9.22 24.37 23.01
CA THR A 345 8.02 24.80 22.29
C THR A 345 8.18 24.59 20.79
N ARG A 346 7.08 24.30 20.10
CA ARG A 346 7.03 24.21 18.63
C ARG A 346 5.80 24.94 18.12
N LEU A 347 6.00 25.82 17.14
CA LEU A 347 4.93 26.42 16.34
C LEU A 347 5.11 25.94 14.91
N TYR A 348 4.02 25.56 14.23
CA TYR A 348 4.09 25.14 12.85
C TYR A 348 2.87 25.60 12.04
N TYR A 349 3.09 25.72 10.73
CA TYR A 349 2.08 26.03 9.73
C TYR A 349 2.33 25.16 8.50
N ASN A 350 1.29 24.55 7.93
CA ASN A 350 1.35 23.82 6.68
C ASN A 350 0.20 24.25 5.77
N ASP A 351 0.52 24.50 4.51
CA ASP A 351 -0.42 24.73 3.41
C ASP A 351 -0.15 23.67 2.34
N TYR A 352 -1.21 23.09 1.81
CA TYR A 352 -1.20 22.12 0.74
C TYR A 352 -2.32 22.48 -0.22
N LYS A 353 -2.02 22.56 -1.51
CA LYS A 353 -2.98 22.84 -2.57
C LYS A 353 -2.84 21.80 -3.66
N ARG A 354 -3.96 21.29 -4.16
CA ARG A 354 -4.03 20.45 -5.35
C ARG A 354 -5.01 21.10 -6.31
N GLU A 355 -4.59 21.29 -7.55
CA GLU A 355 -5.40 21.84 -8.62
C GLU A 355 -5.46 20.81 -9.76
N ASP A 356 -6.67 20.46 -10.18
CA ASP A 356 -6.92 19.49 -11.25
C ASP A 356 -7.44 20.22 -12.50
N ASP A 357 -6.51 20.77 -13.28
CA ASP A 357 -6.79 21.47 -14.54
C ASP A 357 -7.02 20.50 -15.71
N SER A 358 -7.45 19.28 -15.41
CA SER A 358 -7.69 18.25 -16.41
C SER A 358 -8.89 18.59 -17.31
N THR A 359 -8.88 18.04 -18.52
CA THR A 359 -9.97 18.25 -19.49
C THR A 359 -11.31 17.79 -18.92
N HIS A 360 -12.32 18.66 -18.95
CA HIS A 360 -13.69 18.31 -18.57
C HIS A 360 -14.37 17.53 -19.71
N MET A 361 -14.40 16.22 -19.55
CA MET A 361 -15.02 15.25 -20.45
C MET A 361 -16.54 15.26 -20.25
N VAL A 362 -17.27 15.27 -21.35
CA VAL A 362 -18.71 15.07 -21.39
C VAL A 362 -19.01 13.98 -22.40
N PHE A 363 -19.70 12.92 -21.97
CA PHE A 363 -20.17 11.85 -22.84
C PHE A 363 -21.67 12.00 -23.07
N GLU A 364 -22.05 12.24 -24.32
CA GLU A 364 -23.42 12.55 -24.73
C GLU A 364 -24.21 11.33 -25.21
N SER A 365 -23.59 10.14 -25.32
CA SER A 365 -24.24 8.94 -25.85
C SER A 365 -24.52 7.86 -24.79
N ARG A 366 -25.62 7.12 -25.00
CA ARG A 366 -26.08 6.01 -24.16
C ARG A 366 -25.81 4.68 -24.88
N PRO A 367 -24.81 3.86 -24.50
CA PRO A 367 -24.92 2.42 -24.72
C PRO A 367 -26.03 1.91 -23.77
N VAL A 368 -27.16 1.44 -24.32
CA VAL A 368 -28.44 1.35 -23.56
C VAL A 368 -28.68 0.00 -22.89
N THR A 369 -28.98 0.02 -21.58
CA THR A 369 -30.16 -0.63 -20.95
C THR A 369 -30.55 0.09 -19.64
N GLY A 370 -31.05 1.34 -19.75
CA GLY A 370 -31.73 2.06 -18.65
C GLY A 370 -33.20 2.36 -18.98
N PRO A 371 -34.06 2.75 -18.01
CA PRO A 371 -35.47 3.00 -18.26
C PRO A 371 -35.72 4.02 -19.39
N ALA A 372 -36.84 3.84 -20.09
CA ALA A 372 -37.26 4.60 -21.27
C ALA A 372 -37.84 5.99 -20.93
N THR A 373 -37.12 6.78 -20.14
CA THR A 373 -37.41 8.22 -19.98
C THR A 373 -36.34 8.97 -20.77
N GLY A 374 -36.72 9.56 -21.90
CA GLY A 374 -35.84 10.18 -22.91
C GLY A 374 -35.05 11.42 -22.48
N ALA A 375 -34.45 11.43 -21.29
CA ALA A 375 -33.46 12.40 -20.87
C ALA A 375 -32.06 11.90 -21.27
N ILE A 376 -31.31 12.73 -21.99
CA ILE A 376 -29.86 12.55 -22.18
C ILE A 376 -29.21 12.73 -20.80
N THR A 377 -28.68 11.66 -20.21
CA THR A 377 -27.83 11.79 -19.02
C THR A 377 -26.42 12.02 -19.53
N GLN A 378 -25.96 13.26 -19.50
CA GLN A 378 -24.56 13.58 -19.74
C GLN A 378 -23.74 12.97 -18.62
N TYR A 379 -22.75 12.13 -18.96
CA TYR A 379 -21.76 11.69 -17.98
C TYR A 379 -20.56 12.62 -18.07
N VAL A 380 -20.19 13.19 -16.94
CA VAL A 380 -19.05 14.10 -16.83
C VAL A 380 -18.01 13.50 -15.89
N ASN A 381 -16.72 13.74 -16.17
CA ASN A 381 -15.71 13.46 -15.16
C ASN A 381 -15.74 14.54 -14.08
N GLU A 382 -15.24 14.19 -12.90
CA GLU A 382 -15.13 15.09 -11.75
C GLU A 382 -13.64 15.30 -11.47
N PRO A 383 -12.98 16.31 -12.08
CA PRO A 383 -11.70 16.81 -11.58
C PRO A 383 -11.82 17.10 -10.08
N TYR A 384 -10.74 16.94 -9.31
CA TYR A 384 -10.80 17.01 -7.84
C TYR A 384 -9.70 17.84 -7.16
N SER A 385 -9.83 19.15 -7.21
CA SER A 385 -9.00 20.15 -6.56
C SER A 385 -9.37 20.34 -5.10
N TYR A 386 -8.38 20.66 -4.28
CA TYR A 386 -8.61 21.00 -2.88
C TYR A 386 -7.42 21.67 -2.21
N ASP A 387 -7.70 22.39 -1.13
CA ASP A 387 -6.72 23.06 -0.29
C ASP A 387 -6.81 22.55 1.16
N LYS A 388 -5.66 22.40 1.82
CA LYS A 388 -5.55 22.06 3.24
C LYS A 388 -4.60 23.02 3.92
N GLN A 389 -5.07 23.61 5.02
CA GLN A 389 -4.29 24.54 5.83
C GLN A 389 -4.33 24.08 7.28
N SER A 390 -3.15 23.96 7.89
CA SER A 390 -3.05 23.63 9.32
C SER A 390 -2.07 24.53 10.02
N TRP A 391 -2.37 24.87 11.25
CA TRP A 391 -1.41 25.45 12.17
C TRP A 391 -1.57 24.80 13.54
N GLY A 392 -0.46 24.76 14.28
CA GLY A 392 -0.49 24.17 15.59
C GLY A 392 0.66 24.61 16.47
N PHE A 393 0.49 24.37 17.76
CA PHE A 393 1.45 24.70 18.79
C PHE A 393 1.58 23.56 19.79
N ASP A 394 2.82 23.20 20.10
CA ASP A 394 3.16 22.23 21.14
C ASP A 394 4.04 22.91 22.21
N ALA A 395 3.80 22.57 23.47
CA ALA A 395 4.66 22.93 24.59
C ALA A 395 4.95 21.70 25.46
N PHE A 396 6.22 21.52 25.83
CA PHE A 396 6.66 20.48 26.75
C PHE A 396 7.47 21.10 27.88
N TYR A 397 7.00 20.90 29.11
CA TYR A 397 7.65 21.37 30.31
C TYR A 397 8.22 20.22 31.14
N ARG A 398 9.49 20.32 31.48
CA ARG A 398 10.21 19.39 32.36
C ARG A 398 10.07 19.89 33.79
N ILE A 399 9.22 19.22 34.57
CA ILE A 399 8.94 19.54 35.98
C ILE A 399 10.19 19.26 36.83
N ASP A 400 10.82 18.12 36.60
CA ASP A 400 12.08 17.71 37.23
C ASP A 400 12.87 16.80 36.26
N LYS A 401 14.00 16.23 36.71
CA LYS A 401 14.83 15.38 35.83
C LYS A 401 14.11 14.13 35.32
N ALA A 402 13.13 13.62 36.07
CA ALA A 402 12.39 12.40 35.79
C ALA A 402 11.04 12.66 35.10
N ASN A 403 10.43 13.84 35.25
CA ASN A 403 9.06 14.11 34.81
C ASN A 403 8.97 15.22 33.77
N ARG A 404 8.24 14.94 32.69
CA ARG A 404 7.93 15.88 31.61
C ARG A 404 6.45 15.81 31.29
N VAL A 405 5.80 16.96 31.19
CA VAL A 405 4.41 17.09 30.73
C VAL A 405 4.41 17.90 29.45
N GLY A 406 3.56 17.54 28.50
CA GLY A 406 3.35 18.30 27.28
C GLY A 406 1.89 18.43 26.92
N ALA A 407 1.57 19.51 26.21
CA ALA A 407 0.26 19.72 25.62
C ALA A 407 0.44 20.34 24.24
N GLY A 408 -0.52 20.11 23.35
CA GLY A 408 -0.53 20.74 22.03
C GLY A 408 -1.93 20.87 21.47
N TYR A 409 -2.05 21.76 20.48
CA TYR A 409 -3.28 22.06 19.76
C TYR A 409 -2.98 22.24 18.27
N GLU A 410 -3.86 21.71 17.42
CA GLU A 410 -3.84 21.86 15.96
C GLU A 410 -5.23 22.22 15.45
N ASP A 411 -5.28 23.15 14.52
CA ASP A 411 -6.46 23.49 13.73
C ASP A 411 -6.14 23.21 12.25
N LEU A 412 -6.89 22.30 11.62
CA LEU A 412 -6.77 21.90 10.23
C LEU A 412 -8.08 22.24 9.50
N GLU A 413 -7.98 23.05 8.45
CA GLU A 413 -9.05 23.36 7.51
C GLU A 413 -8.79 22.64 6.18
N PHE A 414 -9.83 22.08 5.59
CA PHE A 414 -9.79 21.35 4.33
C PHE A 414 -10.98 21.78 3.46
N ASP A 415 -10.69 22.51 2.39
CA ASP A 415 -11.64 23.04 1.41
C ASP A 415 -11.53 22.24 0.10
N ARG A 416 -12.63 21.65 -0.36
CA ARG A 416 -12.67 20.81 -1.57
C ARG A 416 -13.14 21.56 -2.82
N LYS A 417 -13.10 22.90 -2.80
CA LYS A 417 -13.40 23.80 -3.92
C LYS A 417 -14.74 23.51 -4.62
N ASP A 418 -15.74 23.06 -3.86
CA ASP A 418 -17.02 22.59 -4.39
C ASP A 418 -16.97 21.35 -5.33
N GLU A 419 -15.81 20.70 -5.53
CA GLU A 419 -15.63 19.64 -6.54
C GLU A 419 -16.02 18.24 -6.05
N ARG A 420 -16.03 17.98 -4.75
CA ARG A 420 -16.57 16.72 -4.19
C ARG A 420 -18.09 16.80 -4.04
N TYR A 421 -18.80 15.76 -4.46
CA TYR A 421 -20.27 15.78 -4.51
C TYR A 421 -20.97 15.87 -3.13
N ASP A 422 -20.44 15.26 -2.07
CA ASP A 422 -21.10 15.10 -0.76
C ASP A 422 -20.72 16.15 0.30
N TYR A 423 -19.47 16.63 0.30
CA TYR A 423 -18.95 17.60 1.28
C TYR A 423 -18.11 18.69 0.62
N ASP A 424 -18.20 19.92 1.13
CA ASP A 424 -17.36 21.04 0.68
C ASP A 424 -16.14 21.20 1.59
N LYS A 425 -16.38 21.64 2.83
CA LYS A 425 -15.33 22.00 3.78
C LYS A 425 -15.38 21.11 5.01
N SER A 426 -14.23 20.92 5.63
CA SER A 426 -14.13 20.27 6.94
C SER A 426 -13.07 20.95 7.79
N LYS A 427 -13.34 21.06 9.09
CA LYS A 427 -12.47 21.66 10.08
C LYS A 427 -12.22 20.70 11.23
N ASP A 428 -10.96 20.33 11.44
CA ASP A 428 -10.52 19.43 12.49
C ASP A 428 -9.80 20.23 13.57
N LYS A 429 -10.27 20.11 14.82
CA LYS A 429 -9.60 20.64 16.01
C LYS A 429 -9.06 19.49 16.83
N THR A 430 -7.75 19.42 16.95
CA THR A 430 -7.09 18.35 17.71
C THR A 430 -6.33 18.95 18.88
N TRP A 431 -6.42 18.32 20.04
CA TRP A 431 -5.54 18.64 21.16
C TRP A 431 -5.05 17.37 21.85
N PHE A 432 -3.93 17.48 22.54
CA PHE A 432 -3.40 16.37 23.33
C PHE A 432 -2.79 16.85 24.65
N VAL A 433 -2.74 15.94 25.61
CA VAL A 433 -1.94 16.05 26.83
C VAL A 433 -1.12 14.78 26.98
N GLU A 434 0.14 14.95 27.34
CA GLU A 434 1.11 13.87 27.49
C GLU A 434 1.87 14.03 28.81
N TRP A 435 2.07 12.92 29.52
CA TRP A 435 2.99 12.83 30.64
C TRP A 435 3.99 11.71 30.39
N ARG A 436 5.26 12.00 30.63
CA ARG A 436 6.36 11.04 30.60
C ARG A 436 7.11 11.07 31.92
N THR A 437 7.40 9.90 32.47
CA THR A 437 8.14 9.75 33.72
C THR A 437 9.24 8.70 33.62
N SER A 438 10.34 8.95 34.33
CA SER A 438 11.40 7.99 34.64
C SER A 438 11.78 8.09 36.13
N MET A 439 10.77 8.27 37.00
CA MET A 439 10.97 8.43 38.46
C MET A 439 11.53 7.17 39.12
N VAL A 440 11.25 6.01 38.55
CA VAL A 440 11.76 4.72 39.02
C VAL A 440 12.96 4.36 38.15
N ASP A 441 14.10 4.09 38.78
CA ASP A 441 15.30 3.67 38.06
C ASP A 441 15.00 2.44 37.21
N ASN A 442 15.51 2.46 35.98
CA ASN A 442 15.27 1.44 34.97
C ASN A 442 13.80 1.28 34.53
N VAL A 443 12.92 2.25 34.80
CA VAL A 443 11.55 2.25 34.26
C VAL A 443 11.25 3.59 33.60
N THR A 444 10.69 3.55 32.40
CA THR A 444 10.16 4.73 31.73
C THR A 444 8.71 4.48 31.33
N ALA A 445 7.84 5.43 31.63
CA ALA A 445 6.43 5.36 31.28
C ALA A 445 5.98 6.63 30.55
N ARG A 446 5.03 6.48 29.63
CA ARG A 446 4.39 7.59 28.90
C ARG A 446 2.90 7.33 28.81
N VAL A 447 2.11 8.35 29.12
CA VAL A 447 0.66 8.35 28.95
C VAL A 447 0.31 9.56 28.10
N LYS A 448 -0.40 9.33 26.99
CA LYS A 448 -0.90 10.39 26.10
C LYS A 448 -2.40 10.21 25.88
N TYR A 449 -3.15 11.28 26.09
CA TYR A 449 -4.53 11.41 25.65
C TYR A 449 -4.60 12.43 24.51
N GLN A 450 -5.40 12.13 23.49
CA GLN A 450 -5.65 13.00 22.35
C GLN A 450 -7.14 12.98 22.04
N ASN A 451 -7.71 14.16 21.76
CA ASN A 451 -9.07 14.33 21.29
C ASN A 451 -9.07 15.08 19.94
N LEU A 452 -9.96 14.68 19.04
CA LEU A 452 -10.20 15.34 17.76
C LEU A 452 -11.71 15.56 17.58
N ASP A 453 -12.08 16.80 17.25
CA ASP A 453 -13.45 17.17 16.84
C ASP A 453 -13.40 17.72 15.41
N ARG A 454 -14.09 17.02 14.50
CA ARG A 454 -14.26 17.39 13.10
C ARG A 454 -15.68 17.89 12.86
N LYS A 455 -15.77 19.03 12.17
CA LYS A 455 -17.01 19.60 11.65
C LYS A 455 -16.94 19.74 10.14
N SER A 456 -17.98 19.33 9.45
CA SER A 456 -17.99 19.30 7.98
C SER A 456 -19.28 19.81 7.36
N ASP A 457 -19.15 20.48 6.22
CA ASP A 457 -20.25 21.09 5.48
C ASP A 457 -20.82 20.10 4.47
N PHE A 458 -21.96 19.49 4.81
CA PHE A 458 -22.66 18.49 3.99
C PHE A 458 -23.56 19.14 2.92
N LYS A 459 -23.38 18.76 1.66
CA LYS A 459 -24.06 19.37 0.50
C LYS A 459 -25.40 18.74 0.15
N LEU A 460 -25.57 17.45 0.42
CA LEU A 460 -26.67 16.68 -0.17
C LEU A 460 -27.99 16.78 0.62
N GLY A 461 -28.08 17.68 1.61
CA GLY A 461 -29.25 17.80 2.51
C GLY A 461 -30.58 18.12 1.81
N SER A 462 -30.54 18.64 0.58
CA SER A 462 -31.72 18.97 -0.23
C SER A 462 -31.89 18.10 -1.49
N MET A 463 -31.10 17.04 -1.67
CA MET A 463 -31.14 16.18 -2.86
C MET A 463 -32.45 15.41 -3.01
N GLY A 464 -32.96 15.24 -4.24
CA GLY A 464 -34.22 14.55 -4.51
C GLY A 464 -35.47 15.36 -4.12
N ALA A 465 -36.52 15.29 -4.93
CA ALA A 465 -37.71 16.13 -4.74
C ALA A 465 -38.58 15.73 -3.53
N ASN A 466 -38.62 14.43 -3.19
CA ASN A 466 -39.39 13.86 -2.08
C ASN A 466 -38.89 12.43 -1.77
N ALA A 467 -39.40 11.82 -0.70
CA ALA A 467 -39.02 10.49 -0.23
C ALA A 467 -39.26 9.32 -1.22
N ASN A 468 -39.91 9.57 -2.37
CA ASN A 468 -40.07 8.60 -3.46
C ASN A 468 -39.04 8.77 -4.59
N SER A 469 -38.18 9.80 -4.53
CA SER A 469 -37.08 10.02 -5.47
C SER A 469 -35.84 9.25 -4.99
N ALA A 470 -35.17 8.53 -5.89
CA ALA A 470 -33.95 7.80 -5.56
C ALA A 470 -32.87 8.71 -4.96
N ASP A 471 -32.73 9.92 -5.50
CA ASP A 471 -31.77 10.92 -5.03
C ASP A 471 -32.06 11.41 -3.61
N TYR A 472 -33.25 11.17 -3.07
CA TYR A 472 -33.60 11.54 -1.69
C TYR A 472 -32.76 10.77 -0.66
N MET A 473 -32.32 9.55 -0.99
CA MET A 473 -31.47 8.75 -0.12
C MET A 473 -30.11 9.41 0.13
N TYR A 474 -29.60 10.19 -0.83
CA TYR A 474 -28.33 10.91 -0.70
C TYR A 474 -28.31 11.91 0.43
N ARG A 475 -29.48 12.39 0.91
CA ARG A 475 -29.57 13.26 2.10
C ARG A 475 -29.04 12.60 3.38
N PHE A 476 -28.99 11.27 3.40
CA PHE A 476 -28.65 10.48 4.58
C PHE A 476 -27.34 9.71 4.40
N GLN A 477 -26.86 9.57 3.17
CA GLN A 477 -25.61 8.86 2.90
C GLN A 477 -24.41 9.72 3.31
N THR A 478 -23.66 9.29 4.31
CA THR A 478 -22.49 10.01 4.81
C THR A 478 -21.22 9.20 4.63
N ALA A 479 -20.25 9.79 3.92
CA ALA A 479 -18.93 9.20 3.77
C ALA A 479 -18.10 9.41 5.05
N PHE A 480 -17.55 8.31 5.58
CA PHE A 480 -16.87 8.29 6.88
C PHE A 480 -15.58 9.12 6.93
N ASP A 481 -14.98 9.36 5.77
CA ASP A 481 -13.73 10.10 5.65
C ASP A 481 -13.93 11.63 5.78
N ALA A 482 -15.15 12.11 5.56
CA ALA A 482 -15.48 13.54 5.56
C ALA A 482 -16.57 13.94 6.56
N GLN A 483 -17.42 13.04 7.05
CA GLN A 483 -18.47 13.40 8.02
C GLN A 483 -17.90 13.90 9.37
N ASP A 484 -18.76 14.54 10.16
CA ASP A 484 -18.45 14.96 11.54
C ASP A 484 -17.94 13.77 12.38
N LEU A 485 -16.89 14.01 13.18
CA LEU A 485 -16.22 12.99 13.97
C LEU A 485 -15.81 13.55 15.33
N LYS A 486 -16.12 12.81 16.40
CA LYS A 486 -15.44 12.95 17.69
C LYS A 486 -14.58 11.73 17.92
N GLN A 487 -13.29 11.93 18.16
CA GLN A 487 -12.34 10.86 18.39
C GLN A 487 -11.64 11.05 19.72
N ASP A 488 -11.58 9.97 20.50
CA ASP A 488 -10.80 9.87 21.72
C ASP A 488 -9.72 8.80 21.56
N LYS A 489 -8.48 9.15 21.89
CA LYS A 489 -7.34 8.24 21.79
C LYS A 489 -6.47 8.27 23.04
N TRP A 490 -6.23 7.10 23.61
CA TRP A 490 -5.26 6.88 24.68
C TRP A 490 -4.10 6.06 24.15
N LYS A 491 -2.88 6.44 24.53
CA LYS A 491 -1.67 5.65 24.32
C LYS A 491 -0.86 5.60 25.59
N VAL A 492 -0.58 4.39 26.08
CA VAL A 492 0.25 4.12 27.25
C VAL A 492 1.44 3.28 26.81
N THR A 493 2.65 3.68 27.18
CA THR A 493 3.87 2.88 26.96
C THR A 493 4.65 2.75 28.26
N LEU A 494 5.23 1.58 28.49
CA LEU A 494 6.06 1.26 29.63
C LEU A 494 7.25 0.42 29.15
N ASP A 495 8.45 0.91 29.43
CA ASP A 495 9.70 0.19 29.17
C ASP A 495 10.45 0.03 30.49
N ALA A 496 10.91 -1.17 30.81
CA ALA A 496 11.60 -1.45 32.07
C ALA A 496 12.78 -2.41 31.91
N THR A 497 13.88 -2.14 32.62
CA THR A 497 15.05 -3.02 32.73
C THR A 497 15.33 -3.34 34.21
N PRO A 498 14.43 -4.08 34.90
CA PRO A 498 14.48 -4.21 36.36
C PRO A 498 15.70 -4.99 36.89
N ALA A 499 16.38 -5.74 36.03
CA ALA A 499 17.61 -6.46 36.35
C ALA A 499 18.56 -6.47 35.14
N GLU A 500 19.83 -6.78 35.37
CA GLU A 500 20.80 -6.96 34.29
C GLU A 500 20.32 -8.02 33.30
N PHE A 501 20.37 -7.69 32.00
CA PHE A 501 19.90 -8.52 30.90
C PHE A 501 18.41 -8.85 30.87
N LEU A 502 17.56 -8.19 31.67
CA LEU A 502 16.11 -8.34 31.61
C LEU A 502 15.47 -7.05 31.10
N ASP A 503 14.97 -7.05 29.88
CA ASP A 503 14.23 -5.95 29.26
C ASP A 503 12.74 -6.30 29.10
N LEU A 504 11.86 -5.39 29.47
CA LEU A 504 10.40 -5.50 29.38
C LEU A 504 9.84 -4.30 28.61
N GLY A 505 8.89 -4.54 27.70
CA GLY A 505 8.15 -3.50 26.99
C GLY A 505 6.65 -3.79 27.02
N LEU A 506 5.83 -2.75 27.18
CA LEU A 506 4.38 -2.80 27.11
C LEU A 506 3.86 -1.54 26.42
N GLU A 507 2.97 -1.72 25.44
CA GLU A 507 2.23 -0.65 24.78
C GLU A 507 0.73 -0.99 24.77
N PHE A 508 -0.10 -0.01 25.10
CA PHE A 508 -1.55 -0.08 25.00
C PHE A 508 -2.08 1.13 24.24
N ILE A 509 -2.92 0.88 23.23
CA ILE A 509 -3.65 1.92 22.51
C ILE A 509 -5.14 1.63 22.57
N TYR A 510 -5.91 2.65 22.93
CA TYR A 510 -7.37 2.67 22.80
C TYR A 510 -7.73 3.82 21.87
N LYS A 511 -8.59 3.58 20.89
CA LYS A 511 -9.15 4.60 20.02
C LYS A 511 -10.64 4.37 19.84
N ASP A 512 -11.43 5.41 20.10
CA ASP A 512 -12.88 5.44 19.87
C ASP A 512 -13.20 6.59 18.91
N ASN A 513 -13.77 6.26 17.76
CA ASN A 513 -14.27 7.18 16.76
C ASN A 513 -15.80 7.13 16.81
N ASP A 514 -16.40 8.23 17.22
CA ASP A 514 -17.84 8.45 17.18
C ASP A 514 -18.16 9.41 16.04
N TYR A 515 -18.56 8.86 14.91
CA TYR A 515 -19.02 9.65 13.79
C TYR A 515 -20.37 10.25 14.19
N GLN A 516 -20.45 11.58 14.28
CA GLN A 516 -21.64 12.30 14.74
C GLN A 516 -22.70 12.32 13.64
N ALA A 517 -23.07 11.13 13.18
CA ALA A 517 -24.21 10.85 12.37
C ALA A 517 -25.41 11.62 12.94
N LYS A 518 -26.09 12.40 12.10
CA LYS A 518 -27.51 12.68 12.35
C LYS A 518 -28.16 11.31 12.58
N ASN A 519 -29.08 11.14 13.52
CA ASN A 519 -29.61 9.84 14.01
C ASN A 519 -30.17 8.88 12.92
N ASP A 520 -30.13 9.30 11.65
CA ASP A 520 -30.79 8.73 10.49
C ASP A 520 -29.79 8.50 9.33
N THR A 521 -28.48 8.66 9.54
CA THR A 521 -27.50 8.51 8.44
C THR A 521 -27.26 7.05 8.07
N LEU A 522 -26.96 6.85 6.78
CA LEU A 522 -26.53 5.61 6.18
C LEU A 522 -25.02 5.70 5.96
N GLY A 523 -24.28 4.72 6.46
CA GLY A 523 -22.83 4.72 6.48
C GLY A 523 -22.26 4.21 7.80
N ARG A 524 -21.00 4.58 8.08
CA ARG A 524 -20.30 4.19 9.30
C ARG A 524 -20.66 5.12 10.46
N TRP A 525 -21.00 4.56 11.61
CA TRP A 525 -21.38 5.31 12.81
C TRP A 525 -20.29 5.31 13.88
N LYS A 526 -19.61 4.17 14.03
CA LYS A 526 -18.64 3.99 15.08
C LYS A 526 -17.48 3.13 14.63
N ASP A 527 -16.29 3.44 15.13
CA ASP A 527 -15.09 2.63 14.96
C ASP A 527 -14.32 2.59 16.29
N LYS A 528 -13.93 1.40 16.73
CA LYS A 528 -13.16 1.16 17.94
C LYS A 528 -11.95 0.31 17.62
N ARG A 529 -10.79 0.72 18.15
CA ARG A 529 -9.54 -0.06 18.09
C ARG A 529 -8.92 -0.18 19.48
N ASP A 530 -8.66 -1.41 19.87
CA ASP A 530 -7.89 -1.79 21.05
C ASP A 530 -6.61 -2.50 20.59
N GLU A 531 -5.46 -2.11 21.11
CA GLU A 531 -4.17 -2.72 20.78
C GLU A 531 -3.32 -2.90 22.04
N ILE A 532 -2.76 -4.09 22.21
CA ILE A 532 -1.84 -4.43 23.31
C ILE A 532 -0.62 -5.11 22.69
N TYR A 533 0.56 -4.54 22.93
CA TYR A 533 1.84 -5.14 22.61
C TYR A 533 2.65 -5.33 23.88
N ALA A 534 3.23 -6.52 24.07
CA ALA A 534 4.13 -6.79 25.18
C ALA A 534 5.37 -7.56 24.69
N SER A 535 6.53 -7.23 25.25
CA SER A 535 7.78 -7.92 24.94
C SER A 535 8.65 -8.13 26.17
N LEU A 536 9.45 -9.19 26.11
CA LEU A 536 10.42 -9.56 27.13
C LEU A 536 11.68 -10.04 26.43
N SER A 537 12.84 -9.52 26.83
CA SER A 537 14.14 -10.11 26.49
C SER A 537 14.91 -10.44 27.75
N TYR A 538 15.42 -11.66 27.85
CA TYR A 538 16.19 -12.11 29.00
C TYR A 538 17.45 -12.88 28.59
N GLY A 539 18.58 -12.54 29.21
CA GLY A 539 19.78 -13.35 29.19
C GLY A 539 21.00 -12.66 28.58
N ASP A 540 22.18 -13.17 28.94
CA ASP A 540 23.47 -12.63 28.57
C ASP A 540 23.73 -12.81 27.05
N PRO A 541 24.00 -11.73 26.29
CA PRO A 541 24.39 -11.82 24.88
C PRO A 541 25.60 -12.73 24.59
N ALA A 542 26.47 -12.96 25.57
CA ALA A 542 27.62 -13.86 25.47
C ALA A 542 27.26 -15.34 25.77
N ALA A 543 26.06 -15.60 26.29
CA ALA A 543 25.51 -16.92 26.53
C ALA A 543 24.10 -17.00 25.90
N TRP A 544 23.11 -17.51 26.62
CA TRP A 544 21.76 -17.65 26.09
C TRP A 544 21.00 -16.33 26.20
N ARG A 545 20.40 -15.88 25.09
CA ARG A 545 19.45 -14.76 25.08
C ARG A 545 18.12 -15.23 24.50
N PHE A 546 17.05 -14.99 25.26
CA PHE A 546 15.68 -15.29 24.90
C PHE A 546 14.94 -13.98 24.62
N THR A 547 14.15 -13.93 23.56
CA THR A 547 13.23 -12.81 23.27
C THR A 547 11.85 -13.38 23.01
N ILE A 548 10.84 -12.82 23.67
CA ILE A 548 9.43 -13.15 23.48
C ILE A 548 8.68 -11.85 23.23
N PHE A 549 7.71 -11.89 22.32
CA PHE A 549 6.72 -10.82 22.22
C PHE A 549 5.33 -11.37 21.92
N GLY A 550 4.31 -10.59 22.24
CA GLY A 550 2.92 -10.82 21.90
C GLY A 550 2.26 -9.50 21.52
N ASP A 551 1.41 -9.56 20.51
CA ASP A 551 0.63 -8.47 19.98
C ASP A 551 -0.82 -8.94 19.80
N TRP A 552 -1.75 -8.09 20.21
CA TRP A 552 -3.17 -8.29 20.03
C TRP A 552 -3.82 -6.98 19.61
N GLU A 553 -4.47 -6.98 18.46
CA GLU A 553 -5.28 -5.87 17.98
C GLU A 553 -6.72 -6.34 17.77
N ARG A 554 -7.68 -5.52 18.18
CA ARG A 554 -9.09 -5.70 17.86
C ARG A 554 -9.65 -4.43 17.25
N VAL A 555 -10.27 -4.58 16.08
CA VAL A 555 -11.00 -3.51 15.40
C VAL A 555 -12.48 -3.88 15.34
N LYS A 556 -13.35 -2.91 15.65
CA LYS A 556 -14.80 -3.05 15.51
C LYS A 556 -15.36 -1.80 14.84
N TYR A 557 -16.09 -1.95 13.75
CA TYR A 557 -16.85 -0.84 13.18
C TYR A 557 -18.31 -1.21 12.95
N ASP A 558 -19.18 -0.25 13.26
CA ASP A 558 -20.62 -0.37 13.15
C ASP A 558 -21.11 0.54 12.01
N SER A 559 -22.02 0.01 11.18
CA SER A 559 -22.58 0.72 10.04
C SER A 559 -24.06 0.43 9.86
N GLN A 560 -24.77 1.38 9.24
CA GLN A 560 -26.18 1.23 8.86
C GLN A 560 -26.35 1.42 7.35
N HIS A 561 -27.22 0.59 6.78
CA HIS A 561 -27.52 0.52 5.36
C HIS A 561 -29.03 0.46 5.16
N ARG A 562 -29.48 0.70 3.93
CA ARG A 562 -30.90 0.64 3.57
C ARG A 562 -31.12 -0.22 2.35
N VAL A 563 -32.12 -1.09 2.42
CA VAL A 563 -32.70 -1.80 1.27
C VAL A 563 -33.90 -1.00 0.78
N THR A 564 -33.97 -0.80 -0.53
CA THR A 564 -35.11 -0.20 -1.21
C THR A 564 -35.68 -1.19 -2.23
N GLY A 565 -36.99 -1.36 -2.21
CA GLY A 565 -37.71 -2.26 -3.11
C GLY A 565 -37.79 -1.72 -4.54
N THR A 566 -38.08 -2.60 -5.49
CA THR A 566 -38.11 -2.30 -6.93
C THR A 566 -39.32 -1.47 -7.39
N THR A 567 -40.34 -1.31 -6.56
CA THR A 567 -41.54 -0.52 -6.90
C THR A 567 -41.39 0.91 -6.39
N THR A 568 -41.41 1.87 -7.31
CA THR A 568 -41.62 3.30 -7.02
C THR A 568 -42.88 3.42 -6.16
N ALA A 569 -42.73 3.58 -4.84
CA ALA A 569 -43.87 3.66 -3.96
C ALA A 569 -44.66 4.92 -4.31
N THR A 570 -45.86 4.73 -4.86
CA THR A 570 -46.81 5.82 -5.14
C THR A 570 -47.61 6.21 -3.90
N THR A 571 -47.41 5.50 -2.78
CA THR A 571 -48.04 5.78 -1.49
C THR A 571 -46.99 5.88 -0.39
N PRO A 572 -47.07 6.86 0.52
CA PRO A 572 -46.25 6.91 1.72
C PRO A 572 -46.30 5.57 2.47
N PRO A 573 -45.19 5.11 3.07
CA PRO A 573 -43.97 5.86 3.35
C PRO A 573 -42.90 5.76 2.26
N GLY A 574 -42.21 6.87 1.97
CA GLY A 574 -41.27 6.95 0.86
C GLY A 574 -40.07 6.00 1.01
N PRO A 575 -39.78 5.15 0.01
CA PRO A 575 -38.84 4.03 0.12
C PRO A 575 -37.41 4.49 0.31
N TYR A 576 -37.05 5.73 -0.01
CA TYR A 576 -35.69 6.24 0.08
C TYR A 576 -35.39 6.99 1.39
N ASP A 577 -36.40 7.22 2.23
CA ASP A 577 -36.23 7.87 3.53
C ASP A 577 -35.94 6.81 4.62
N PRO A 578 -34.75 6.81 5.26
CA PRO A 578 -34.39 5.84 6.29
C PRO A 578 -35.22 5.97 7.57
N ASN A 579 -35.93 7.08 7.79
CA ASN A 579 -36.77 7.29 8.97
C ASN A 579 -38.16 6.68 8.85
N MET A 580 -38.49 6.20 7.65
CA MET A 580 -39.76 5.57 7.41
C MET A 580 -39.83 4.16 8.04
N PRO A 581 -41.01 3.75 8.53
CA PRO A 581 -41.20 2.42 9.10
C PRO A 581 -40.77 1.31 8.14
N ALA A 582 -40.11 0.28 8.69
CA ALA A 582 -39.66 -0.87 7.91
C ALA A 582 -40.84 -1.66 7.33
N THR A 583 -40.79 -1.94 6.03
CA THR A 583 -41.66 -2.89 5.33
C THR A 583 -40.85 -4.08 4.83
N ALA A 584 -41.51 -5.13 4.35
CA ALA A 584 -40.85 -6.33 3.81
C ALA A 584 -39.87 -6.03 2.65
N THR A 585 -39.99 -4.88 2.00
CA THR A 585 -39.17 -4.48 0.84
C THR A 585 -38.37 -3.20 1.04
N ASN A 586 -38.67 -2.41 2.08
CA ASN A 586 -37.96 -1.17 2.40
C ASN A 586 -37.60 -1.15 3.88
N TYR A 587 -36.33 -1.31 4.22
CA TYR A 587 -35.90 -1.40 5.61
C TYR A 587 -34.44 -1.02 5.77
N ASN A 588 -34.08 -0.56 6.97
CA ASN A 588 -32.68 -0.37 7.34
C ASN A 588 -32.13 -1.68 7.92
N TRP A 589 -30.85 -1.95 7.72
CA TRP A 589 -30.14 -3.03 8.36
C TRP A 589 -28.76 -2.54 8.79
N GLN A 590 -28.16 -3.23 9.75
CA GLN A 590 -26.88 -2.86 10.36
C GLN A 590 -25.86 -3.95 10.10
N ALA A 591 -24.61 -3.53 9.92
CA ALA A 591 -23.45 -4.41 9.84
C ALA A 591 -22.46 -4.04 10.94
N THR A 592 -22.03 -5.04 11.70
CA THR A 592 -20.96 -4.93 12.68
C THR A 592 -19.82 -5.84 12.25
N ASN A 593 -18.74 -5.23 11.79
CA ASN A 593 -17.52 -5.93 11.44
C ASN A 593 -16.59 -5.98 12.65
N LYS A 594 -15.95 -7.12 12.88
CA LYS A 594 -15.00 -7.33 13.97
C LYS A 594 -13.81 -8.09 13.41
N ASP A 595 -12.64 -7.50 13.54
CA ASP A 595 -11.38 -8.13 13.15
C ASP A 595 -10.48 -8.23 14.39
N ALA A 596 -9.89 -9.40 14.59
CA ALA A 596 -8.93 -9.64 15.65
C ALA A 596 -7.62 -10.18 15.07
N ASN A 597 -6.53 -9.49 15.36
CA ASN A 597 -5.19 -9.87 14.94
C ASN A 597 -4.37 -10.31 16.14
N TYR A 598 -3.61 -11.38 15.98
CA TYR A 598 -2.74 -11.93 17.00
C TYR A 598 -1.38 -12.20 16.37
N ALA A 599 -0.31 -11.70 16.99
CA ALA A 599 1.04 -12.09 16.66
C ALA A 599 1.80 -12.48 17.93
N TYR A 600 2.55 -13.57 17.89
CA TYR A 600 3.50 -13.86 18.95
C TYR A 600 4.76 -14.51 18.39
N GLY A 601 5.87 -14.21 19.05
CA GLY A 601 7.18 -14.67 18.63
C GLY A 601 8.05 -15.09 19.80
N LEU A 602 8.90 -16.08 19.53
CA LEU A 602 9.96 -16.54 20.40
C LEU A 602 11.25 -16.56 19.58
N ALA A 603 12.33 -16.05 20.13
CA ALA A 603 13.67 -16.20 19.58
C ALA A 603 14.65 -16.61 20.68
N VAL A 604 15.61 -17.45 20.30
CA VAL A 604 16.73 -17.89 21.14
C VAL A 604 18.00 -17.70 20.35
N ASP A 605 18.91 -16.89 20.87
CA ASP A 605 20.30 -16.81 20.43
C ASP A 605 21.17 -17.57 21.42
N TRP A 606 21.93 -18.54 20.89
CA TRP A 606 22.78 -19.42 21.68
C TRP A 606 24.18 -19.57 21.02
N PRO A 607 25.22 -18.91 21.55
CA PRO A 607 26.62 -19.21 21.21
C PRO A 607 27.02 -20.52 21.90
N ALA A 608 26.60 -21.65 21.31
CA ALA A 608 26.83 -23.00 21.81
C ALA A 608 28.31 -23.34 22.07
N SER A 609 29.22 -22.68 21.35
CA SER A 609 30.66 -22.66 21.65
C SER A 609 31.28 -21.39 21.08
N GLU A 610 32.59 -21.18 21.32
CA GLU A 610 33.35 -20.09 20.70
C GLU A 610 33.27 -20.07 19.16
N LYS A 611 32.98 -21.22 18.54
CA LYS A 611 32.91 -21.36 17.07
C LYS A 611 31.50 -21.56 16.55
N LEU A 612 30.51 -21.87 17.38
CA LEU A 612 29.17 -22.23 16.93
C LEU A 612 28.15 -21.27 17.54
N LYS A 613 27.47 -20.50 16.69
CA LYS A 613 26.26 -19.76 17.04
C LYS A 613 25.05 -20.48 16.47
N VAL A 614 24.06 -20.76 17.31
CA VAL A 614 22.76 -21.28 16.94
C VAL A 614 21.72 -20.20 17.23
N THR A 615 20.85 -19.93 16.27
CA THR A 615 19.68 -19.08 16.44
C THR A 615 18.46 -19.90 16.09
N ALA A 616 17.46 -19.90 16.97
CA ALA A 616 16.16 -20.50 16.71
C ALA A 616 15.09 -19.42 16.87
N SER A 617 14.09 -19.41 15.99
CA SER A 617 12.93 -18.54 16.14
C SER A 617 11.64 -19.26 15.75
N TYR A 618 10.57 -18.87 16.41
CA TYR A 618 9.21 -19.29 16.12
C TYR A 618 8.32 -18.05 16.06
N MET A 619 7.48 -17.99 15.03
CA MET A 619 6.55 -16.89 14.80
C MET A 619 5.18 -17.45 14.50
N TYR A 620 4.17 -16.84 15.09
CA TYR A 620 2.78 -17.14 14.83
C TYR A 620 2.03 -15.85 14.52
N TYR A 621 1.25 -15.88 13.45
CA TYR A 621 0.32 -14.83 13.09
C TYR A 621 -1.06 -15.44 12.88
N LYS A 622 -2.10 -14.77 13.36
CA LYS A 622 -3.49 -15.13 13.12
C LYS A 622 -4.33 -13.89 12.92
N THR A 623 -5.17 -13.90 11.90
CA THR A 623 -6.25 -12.94 11.69
C THR A 623 -7.56 -13.70 11.79
N ASP A 624 -8.52 -13.17 12.54
CA ASP A 624 -9.89 -13.69 12.62
C ASP A 624 -10.85 -12.53 12.35
N GLY A 625 -11.62 -12.63 11.27
CA GLY A 625 -12.63 -11.63 10.92
C GLY A 625 -14.03 -12.21 10.95
N GLN A 626 -15.00 -11.36 11.30
CA GLN A 626 -16.42 -11.70 11.25
C GLN A 626 -17.27 -10.48 10.96
N VAL A 627 -18.42 -10.72 10.35
CA VAL A 627 -19.44 -9.69 10.07
C VAL A 627 -20.78 -10.16 10.60
N ASP A 628 -21.31 -9.43 11.59
CA ASP A 628 -22.65 -9.64 12.10
C ASP A 628 -23.62 -8.70 11.39
N PHE A 629 -24.83 -9.18 11.12
CA PHE A 629 -25.90 -8.40 10.50
C PHE A 629 -27.15 -8.38 11.37
N ALA A 630 -27.82 -7.23 11.43
CA ALA A 630 -29.07 -7.06 12.13
C ALA A 630 -30.10 -6.32 11.26
N ALA A 631 -31.35 -6.75 11.28
CA ALA A 631 -32.47 -6.10 10.60
C ALA A 631 -33.70 -6.06 11.51
N PRO A 632 -34.69 -5.19 11.22
CA PRO A 632 -35.95 -5.13 11.95
C PRO A 632 -36.67 -6.48 12.00
N PRO A 633 -37.38 -6.81 13.11
CA PRO A 633 -38.09 -8.09 13.26
C PRO A 633 -39.17 -8.37 12.20
N THR A 634 -39.63 -7.34 11.49
CA THR A 634 -40.59 -7.46 10.39
C THR A 634 -39.99 -8.11 9.14
N ILE A 635 -38.67 -8.27 9.07
CA ILE A 635 -37.94 -8.90 7.96
C ILE A 635 -37.55 -10.33 8.35
N ALA A 636 -37.91 -11.29 7.51
CA ALA A 636 -37.47 -12.68 7.71
C ALA A 636 -35.94 -12.78 7.59
N ALA A 637 -35.32 -13.60 8.45
CA ALA A 637 -33.86 -13.80 8.45
C ALA A 637 -33.30 -14.09 7.05
N ALA A 638 -33.96 -14.96 6.28
CA ALA A 638 -33.52 -15.31 4.92
C ALA A 638 -33.52 -14.15 3.90
N SER A 639 -34.06 -12.98 4.23
CA SER A 639 -34.21 -11.85 3.29
C SER A 639 -33.13 -10.77 3.44
N TYR A 640 -32.24 -10.87 4.41
CA TYR A 640 -31.11 -9.94 4.59
C TYR A 640 -29.78 -10.71 4.73
N PRO A 641 -28.62 -10.06 4.55
CA PRO A 641 -27.31 -10.72 4.70
C PRO A 641 -27.20 -11.45 6.05
N GLN A 642 -26.73 -12.69 6.03
CA GLN A 642 -26.60 -13.51 7.24
C GLN A 642 -25.20 -13.37 7.85
N PRO A 643 -25.05 -13.54 9.18
CA PRO A 643 -23.75 -13.46 9.83
C PRO A 643 -22.69 -14.32 9.15
N VAL A 644 -21.52 -13.73 8.89
CA VAL A 644 -20.37 -14.40 8.27
C VAL A 644 -19.28 -14.52 9.34
N SER A 645 -19.04 -15.74 9.80
CA SER A 645 -18.05 -16.02 10.85
C SER A 645 -16.66 -16.39 10.32
N LEU A 646 -16.49 -16.49 9.00
CA LEU A 646 -15.23 -16.77 8.31
C LEU A 646 -15.00 -15.65 7.31
N PHE A 647 -14.28 -14.61 7.71
CA PHE A 647 -14.06 -13.41 6.90
C PHE A 647 -12.59 -13.03 6.98
N ASP A 648 -11.82 -13.32 5.94
CA ASP A 648 -10.37 -13.09 5.87
C ASP A 648 -9.55 -13.75 7.01
N ASP A 649 -9.92 -14.98 7.40
CA ASP A 649 -9.22 -15.72 8.44
C ASP A 649 -7.90 -16.28 7.89
N SER A 650 -6.79 -15.90 8.52
CA SER A 650 -5.46 -16.39 8.14
C SER A 650 -4.68 -16.88 9.34
N LYS A 651 -3.80 -17.84 9.11
CA LYS A 651 -2.92 -18.39 10.13
C LYS A 651 -1.58 -18.75 9.52
N ARG A 652 -0.51 -18.11 10.00
CA ARG A 652 0.87 -18.43 9.63
C ARG A 652 1.65 -18.93 10.83
N ARG A 653 2.37 -20.02 10.66
CA ARG A 653 3.36 -20.51 11.63
C ARG A 653 4.69 -20.65 10.91
N SER A 654 5.72 -20.00 11.43
CA SER A 654 7.05 -20.07 10.85
C SER A 654 8.04 -20.45 11.95
N PHE A 655 8.89 -21.44 11.69
CA PHE A 655 10.00 -21.84 12.55
C PHE A 655 11.29 -21.71 11.74
N ASN A 656 12.35 -21.17 12.33
CA ASN A 656 13.66 -21.10 11.71
C ASN A 656 14.70 -21.60 12.72
N LEU A 657 15.56 -22.51 12.29
CA LEU A 657 16.76 -22.94 13.00
C LEU A 657 17.97 -22.69 12.10
N LYS A 658 18.93 -21.92 12.60
CA LYS A 658 20.15 -21.56 11.88
C LYS A 658 21.38 -21.79 12.75
N GLY A 659 22.37 -22.48 12.20
CA GLY A 659 23.70 -22.64 12.79
C GLY A 659 24.76 -21.96 11.94
N VAL A 660 25.67 -21.23 12.59
CA VAL A 660 26.85 -20.63 11.97
C VAL A 660 28.08 -21.17 12.68
N TYR A 661 28.91 -21.92 11.96
CA TYR A 661 30.14 -22.54 12.47
C TYR A 661 31.39 -21.85 11.89
N ALA A 662 32.19 -21.24 12.74
CA ALA A 662 33.48 -20.66 12.39
C ALA A 662 34.55 -21.76 12.27
N PHE A 663 34.66 -22.35 11.07
CA PHE A 663 35.65 -23.40 10.78
C PHE A 663 37.09 -22.89 10.96
N SER A 664 37.37 -21.68 10.48
CA SER A 664 38.63 -20.95 10.68
C SER A 664 38.37 -19.45 10.84
N LYS A 665 39.43 -18.64 10.98
CA LYS A 665 39.30 -17.17 10.95
C LYS A 665 38.80 -16.64 9.60
N THR A 666 38.98 -17.41 8.53
CA THR A 666 38.67 -17.03 7.14
C THR A 666 37.52 -17.83 6.53
N ILE A 667 37.03 -18.90 7.17
CA ILE A 667 35.95 -19.73 6.63
C ILE A 667 34.90 -19.96 7.70
N SER A 668 33.64 -19.67 7.37
CA SER A 668 32.47 -20.06 8.16
C SER A 668 31.47 -20.85 7.33
N LEU A 669 30.85 -21.84 7.96
CA LEU A 669 29.78 -22.65 7.38
C LEU A 669 28.46 -22.21 8.00
N THR A 670 27.46 -21.93 7.16
CA THR A 670 26.09 -21.67 7.62
C THR A 670 25.20 -22.78 7.12
N GLY A 671 24.34 -23.28 8.00
CA GLY A 671 23.29 -24.23 7.66
C GLY A 671 22.02 -23.89 8.43
N GLY A 672 20.87 -24.09 7.81
CA GLY A 672 19.60 -23.86 8.47
C GLY A 672 18.45 -24.63 7.85
N TRP A 673 17.39 -24.70 8.63
CA TRP A 673 16.10 -25.25 8.27
C TRP A 673 15.02 -24.28 8.71
N ALA A 674 14.12 -23.95 7.80
CA ALA A 674 12.91 -23.21 8.10
C ALA A 674 11.69 -24.04 7.73
N TYR A 675 10.69 -24.00 8.59
CA TYR A 675 9.36 -24.56 8.34
C TYR A 675 8.35 -23.43 8.30
N GLU A 676 7.50 -23.42 7.29
CA GLU A 676 6.39 -22.47 7.21
C GLU A 676 5.10 -23.20 6.87
N LYS A 677 4.02 -22.84 7.57
CA LYS A 677 2.66 -23.27 7.26
C LYS A 677 1.76 -22.06 7.21
N TYR A 678 1.01 -21.94 6.13
CA TYR A 678 0.01 -20.92 5.94
C TYR A 678 -1.34 -21.58 5.67
N ASP A 679 -2.33 -21.20 6.47
CA ASP A 679 -3.73 -21.57 6.28
C ASP A 679 -4.53 -20.28 6.07
N TYR A 680 -5.43 -20.27 5.10
CA TYR A 680 -6.35 -19.20 4.79
C TYR A 680 -7.75 -19.78 4.60
N LYS A 681 -8.75 -19.09 5.15
CA LYS A 681 -10.16 -19.46 5.05
C LYS A 681 -11.01 -18.21 4.94
N ASP A 682 -11.85 -18.17 3.93
CA ASP A 682 -12.87 -17.15 3.78
C ASP A 682 -14.12 -17.81 3.22
N ALA A 683 -15.29 -17.41 3.74
CA ALA A 683 -16.58 -17.89 3.23
C ALA A 683 -16.77 -17.59 1.73
N GLN A 684 -16.10 -16.57 1.16
CA GLN A 684 -16.13 -16.24 -0.26
C GLN A 684 -15.49 -17.31 -1.16
N TYR A 685 -14.52 -18.07 -0.63
CA TYR A 685 -13.80 -19.11 -1.37
C TYR A 685 -14.18 -20.53 -0.94
N ASP A 686 -15.03 -20.69 0.08
CA ASP A 686 -15.52 -22.01 0.48
C ASP A 686 -16.44 -22.61 -0.61
N GLY A 687 -16.12 -23.82 -1.07
CA GLY A 687 -16.81 -24.44 -2.20
C GLY A 687 -16.61 -23.72 -3.54
N TYR A 688 -15.51 -22.98 -3.69
CA TYR A 688 -15.21 -22.18 -4.89
C TYR A 688 -15.48 -22.90 -6.22
N LEU A 689 -16.15 -22.20 -7.12
CA LEU A 689 -16.42 -22.64 -8.48
C LEU A 689 -15.76 -21.67 -9.48
N TYR A 690 -15.09 -22.21 -10.51
CA TYR A 690 -14.54 -21.39 -11.60
C TYR A 690 -15.64 -20.76 -12.46
N THR A 691 -16.86 -21.27 -12.40
CA THR A 691 -18.01 -20.72 -13.09
C THR A 691 -19.14 -20.49 -12.10
N ILE A 692 -19.79 -19.33 -12.19
CA ILE A 692 -21.02 -19.04 -11.44
C ILE A 692 -22.14 -18.96 -12.48
N PRO A 693 -22.96 -20.02 -12.60
CA PRO A 693 -24.04 -20.07 -13.57
C PRO A 693 -25.10 -19.01 -13.27
N ALA A 694 -25.65 -18.44 -14.32
CA ALA A 694 -26.65 -17.41 -14.24
C ALA A 694 -28.00 -17.90 -14.78
N ALA A 695 -29.05 -17.79 -13.97
CA ALA A 695 -30.40 -18.20 -14.40
C ALA A 695 -31.03 -17.28 -15.47
N SER A 696 -30.62 -15.99 -15.52
CA SER A 696 -31.20 -14.98 -16.42
C SER A 696 -30.20 -13.87 -16.84
N ARG A 697 -28.89 -14.14 -16.77
CA ARG A 697 -27.78 -13.22 -17.13
C ARG A 697 -26.62 -14.02 -17.74
N ALA A 698 -25.48 -13.41 -18.07
CA ALA A 698 -24.31 -14.18 -18.46
C ALA A 698 -23.66 -14.85 -17.25
N ASP A 699 -23.08 -16.03 -17.47
CA ASP A 699 -22.30 -16.72 -16.44
C ASP A 699 -21.05 -15.90 -16.08
N SER A 700 -20.57 -16.06 -14.85
CA SER A 700 -19.29 -15.48 -14.44
C SER A 700 -18.18 -16.50 -14.54
N TYR A 701 -16.97 -16.04 -14.88
CA TYR A 701 -15.82 -16.88 -15.20
C TYR A 701 -14.60 -16.43 -14.41
N LEU A 702 -14.12 -17.27 -13.50
CA LEU A 702 -13.13 -16.89 -12.50
C LEU A 702 -11.82 -17.68 -12.69
N MET A 703 -10.69 -17.13 -12.26
CA MET A 703 -9.36 -17.70 -12.57
C MET A 703 -8.79 -18.66 -11.52
N GLY A 704 -9.39 -18.73 -10.34
CA GLY A 704 -8.92 -19.56 -9.23
C GLY A 704 -8.05 -18.79 -8.22
N TYR A 705 -8.04 -17.46 -8.29
CA TYR A 705 -7.31 -16.62 -7.35
C TYR A 705 -7.83 -16.82 -5.91
N TYR A 706 -6.92 -17.05 -4.97
CA TYR A 706 -7.22 -17.39 -3.56
C TYR A 706 -8.07 -18.64 -3.31
N LYS A 707 -8.26 -19.48 -4.33
CA LYS A 707 -8.99 -20.74 -4.17
C LYS A 707 -8.26 -21.72 -3.24
N ASP A 708 -6.97 -21.96 -3.50
CA ASP A 708 -6.17 -22.97 -2.81
C ASP A 708 -4.82 -22.41 -2.26
N PRO A 709 -4.81 -21.31 -1.48
CA PRO A 709 -3.58 -20.60 -1.08
C PRO A 709 -2.81 -21.26 0.08
N ASN A 710 -3.33 -22.38 0.60
CA ASN A 710 -2.75 -23.08 1.75
C ASN A 710 -1.47 -23.80 1.33
N TYR A 711 -0.44 -23.70 2.15
CA TYR A 711 0.82 -24.41 1.91
C TYR A 711 1.53 -24.85 3.18
N LYS A 712 2.39 -25.84 3.02
CA LYS A 712 3.46 -26.17 3.97
C LYS A 712 4.78 -26.22 3.23
N ALA A 713 5.82 -25.62 3.78
CA ALA A 713 7.15 -25.58 3.19
C ALA A 713 8.21 -26.02 4.20
N ASN A 714 9.13 -26.88 3.79
CA ASN A 714 10.35 -27.22 4.50
C ASN A 714 11.54 -26.73 3.67
N ILE A 715 12.16 -25.65 4.13
CA ILE A 715 13.21 -24.94 3.42
C ILE A 715 14.53 -25.25 4.11
N PHE A 716 15.41 -25.97 3.41
CA PHE A 716 16.77 -26.25 3.84
C PHE A 716 17.73 -25.34 3.06
N TYR A 717 18.65 -24.72 3.76
CA TYR A 717 19.66 -23.88 3.14
C TYR A 717 21.02 -24.07 3.79
N GLY A 718 22.07 -23.87 3.01
CA GLY A 718 23.41 -23.85 3.55
C GLY A 718 24.40 -23.24 2.56
N TRP A 719 25.44 -22.60 3.10
CA TRP A 719 26.49 -21.98 2.31
C TRP A 719 27.81 -21.91 3.08
N VAL A 720 28.89 -21.86 2.31
CA VAL A 720 30.23 -21.56 2.80
C VAL A 720 30.48 -20.07 2.59
N THR A 721 30.99 -19.39 3.62
CA THR A 721 31.46 -18.01 3.53
C THR A 721 32.97 -18.00 3.69
N TRP A 722 33.67 -17.52 2.66
CA TRP A 722 35.10 -17.26 2.70
C TRP A 722 35.34 -15.76 2.95
N LYS A 723 36.12 -15.43 3.97
CA LYS A 723 36.54 -14.08 4.35
C LYS A 723 38.02 -13.88 4.01
N PHE A 724 38.35 -12.73 3.45
CA PHE A 724 39.72 -12.37 3.05
C PHE A 724 40.08 -10.96 3.47
#